data_AF-A0AAD9IKH1-F1
#
_entry.id   AF-A0AAD9IKH1-F1
#
_cell.length_a   1.000
_cell.length_b   1.000
_cell.length_c   1.000
_cell.angle_alpha   90.00
_cell.angle_beta   90.00
_cell.angle_gamma   90.00
#
_symmetry.space_group_name_H-M   'P 1'
#
loop_
_entity.id
_entity.type
_entity.pdbx_description
1 polymer ?
#
loop_
_entity_poly.entity_id
_entity_poly.type
_entity_poly.pdbx_seq_one_letter_code
_entity_poly.pdbx_strand_id
1 'polypeptide(L)'
;MEELQKLQYLSLLSKVTTELENHLGVGDKTLSEFIIETSRPQRDAAGFKAALSAQGAELPEGLAERLWGIIQRLMPGRGAQSGGGGGGAPGKAQPRAGGGLALPDSRERVKAMEAEMLAEGEAARRAQERQSSHRAASTRQDRGRSPRRRDERRREDRDERRRDDREDRRHGDREDRRRGRSRSRSPAARVEDAPRLYGVYRGSVSNVMDFGCFVELEGVRGRVEGLVHASNISAARAGSAKDLVRRGDRVWVKVVSQTGQRLGLSMRDDPGAGLRGLSGIAVREDEEERQPRRRGRRLTSPERWEISQLIKSGVLDASEYPELLGADAEEGGGPAAVDDEVEEEFEIDINDAEPPFLAGQSSKTAGEMSPIKIVKNPDGSMQRAAMTQSALAKERRELKEAQQRTLLEAIPKDLSRPWEDPLADPGERALAAELRGIGLGATEEPEWKRAALGKAPTFGIRDTRSIREQRESLPIYRLRDQLIQAVRDNQVLVVIGETGSGKTTQMTQYLAEAGYTSAGKIGCTQPRRVAAMSVAKRVAEEVGCRLGEEVGYSIRFEDCTSKDTVIKYMTDGMLLREALLDEDVAAYSVIILDEAHERTIHTDVLFGLLKGVLARRRDLKLIVTSATLDAEKFSDYFFACPIFTIPGRTFPVEVLYAKEPESDYMDAALITVMQIHLTEPEGDILLFLTGQEGDRHRRADAMQTRIFEPAPPGARKVVIATNIAEASLTIDGIYYVVDPGFSKQKVYNPKIGMDSLVVAPISQASARQRAGRAGRTGPGKCYRLYTEQAYKNEMLPTSIPEIQRSNLGLTVLTLKAMGINDLLNFDFMDPPPAQTLISALEMLYNLGALDEEGMLTRLGRRMAEFPLDPPVAKMLIASVDLGCSEEVVTIIGMLSAQNIFYRPKEKQAQADQKKAKFHQPEGDHLTLLAVYEAWKASKFSNPWCFENFIQARSMRRAQDVRKQLVAIMDRYKLDLVSAGRSFTRIQKAICAGFFAHAARKDPQEGYKTIVEQQPVFIHPSSALFQHQPDWVIYHELVLTTKEYMREVTHIDPKWLVELAPRFFKAADAHKLSRRKRHERIEPLYDRYNPPNDWRLSRRRG
;
A
#
# COMPACT_ATOMS: atom_id res chain seq x y z
N MET A 1 -25.04 34.50 11.72
CA MET A 1 -25.59 34.41 13.10
C MET A 1 -26.46 33.17 13.26
N GLU A 2 -27.62 33.09 12.62
CA GLU A 2 -28.55 31.95 12.78
C GLU A 2 -27.93 30.57 12.57
N GLU A 3 -27.12 30.36 11.53
CA GLU A 3 -26.49 29.04 11.29
C GLU A 3 -25.57 28.61 12.43
N LEU A 4 -24.88 29.56 13.08
CA LEU A 4 -24.02 29.28 14.23
C LEU A 4 -24.86 28.91 15.46
N GLN A 5 -26.04 29.54 15.63
CA GLN A 5 -27.01 29.17 16.66
C GLN A 5 -27.64 27.80 16.39
N LYS A 6 -27.94 27.47 15.12
CA LYS A 6 -28.41 26.14 14.69
C LYS A 6 -27.35 25.06 14.98
N LEU A 7 -26.08 25.30 14.66
CA LEU A 7 -24.98 24.40 14.98
C LEU A 7 -24.76 24.22 16.50
N GLN A 8 -24.88 25.29 17.28
CA GLN A 8 -24.82 25.22 18.75
C GLN A 8 -26.00 24.43 19.33
N TYR A 9 -27.22 24.64 18.82
CA TYR A 9 -28.40 23.88 19.21
C TYR A 9 -28.26 22.39 18.88
N LEU A 10 -27.79 22.04 17.68
CA LEU A 10 -27.50 20.65 17.29
C LEU A 10 -26.42 20.00 18.17
N SER A 11 -25.40 20.76 18.61
CA SER A 11 -24.38 20.27 19.55
C SER A 11 -24.93 20.03 20.95
N LEU A 12 -25.82 20.89 21.44
CA LEU A 12 -26.54 20.69 22.69
C LEU A 12 -27.48 19.47 22.60
N LEU A 13 -28.29 19.39 21.55
CA LEU A 13 -29.21 18.29 21.27
C LEU A 13 -28.47 16.95 21.31
N SER A 14 -27.37 16.82 20.55
CA SER A 14 -26.57 15.59 20.54
C SER A 14 -26.03 15.20 21.92
N LYS A 15 -25.65 16.17 22.78
CA LYS A 15 -25.16 15.90 24.13
C LYS A 15 -26.28 15.48 25.09
N VAL A 16 -27.47 16.07 24.96
CA VAL A 16 -28.66 15.63 25.70
C VAL A 16 -29.05 14.20 25.28
N THR A 17 -29.02 13.88 23.99
CA THR A 17 -29.26 12.51 23.49
C THR A 17 -28.27 11.51 24.08
N THR A 18 -26.96 11.81 24.07
CA THR A 18 -25.95 10.91 24.64
C THR A 18 -26.09 10.73 26.16
N GLU A 19 -26.45 11.75 26.93
CA GLU A 19 -26.71 11.57 28.37
C GLU A 19 -27.97 10.74 28.65
N LEU A 20 -29.02 10.86 27.82
CA LEU A 20 -30.22 10.01 27.92
C LEU A 20 -29.93 8.56 27.50
N GLU A 21 -29.13 8.36 26.47
CA GLU A 21 -28.66 7.04 26.05
C GLU A 21 -27.82 6.37 27.16
N ASN A 22 -26.88 7.10 27.76
CA ASN A 22 -26.01 6.61 28.84
C ASN A 22 -26.75 6.22 30.14
N HIS A 23 -27.85 6.90 30.50
CA HIS A 23 -28.53 6.70 31.78
C HIS A 23 -29.89 5.98 31.67
N LEU A 24 -30.52 5.96 30.49
CA LEU A 24 -31.84 5.36 30.25
C LEU A 24 -31.86 4.38 29.07
N GLY A 25 -30.80 4.30 28.26
CA GLY A 25 -30.77 3.51 27.02
C GLY A 25 -31.57 4.12 25.86
N VAL A 26 -31.98 5.39 25.95
CA VAL A 26 -32.86 6.05 24.98
C VAL A 26 -32.12 7.14 24.19
N GLY A 27 -31.63 6.79 23.00
CA GLY A 27 -30.98 7.70 22.06
C GLY A 27 -31.95 8.53 21.19
N ASP A 28 -33.12 8.92 21.71
CA ASP A 28 -34.15 9.65 20.95
C ASP A 28 -33.87 11.17 20.91
N LYS A 29 -33.76 11.70 19.69
CA LYS A 29 -33.53 13.11 19.39
C LYS A 29 -34.76 13.99 19.60
N THR A 30 -35.96 13.50 19.30
CA THR A 30 -37.22 14.24 19.51
C THR A 30 -37.52 14.35 21.00
N LEU A 31 -37.24 13.29 21.78
CA LEU A 31 -37.26 13.36 23.24
C LEU A 31 -36.22 14.36 23.79
N SER A 32 -35.03 14.40 23.18
CA SER A 32 -33.97 15.35 23.54
C SER A 32 -34.39 16.81 23.29
N GLU A 33 -35.00 17.10 22.14
CA GLU A 33 -35.56 18.42 21.84
C GLU A 33 -36.66 18.82 22.82
N PHE A 34 -37.60 17.92 23.12
CA PHE A 34 -38.66 18.15 24.10
C PHE A 34 -38.12 18.51 25.50
N ILE A 35 -37.09 17.79 25.97
CA ILE A 35 -36.44 18.07 27.26
C ILE A 35 -35.70 19.43 27.24
N ILE A 36 -35.13 19.83 26.10
CA ILE A 36 -34.51 21.16 25.93
C ILE A 36 -35.59 22.26 25.96
N GLU A 37 -36.72 22.09 25.27
CA GLU A 37 -37.83 23.06 25.27
C GLU A 37 -38.47 23.23 26.66
N THR A 38 -38.78 22.11 27.35
CA THR A 38 -39.35 22.13 28.72
C THR A 38 -38.41 22.81 29.74
N SER A 39 -37.12 22.95 29.44
CA SER A 39 -36.18 23.72 30.27
C SER A 39 -36.33 25.25 30.14
N ARG A 40 -36.77 25.77 28.98
CA ARG A 40 -36.76 27.22 28.68
C ARG A 40 -37.55 28.10 29.65
N PRO A 41 -38.80 27.76 30.06
CA PRO A 41 -39.56 28.59 30.99
C PRO A 41 -39.02 28.54 32.43
N GLN A 42 -38.16 27.58 32.76
CA GLN A 42 -37.71 27.32 34.12
C GLN A 42 -36.59 28.26 34.56
N ARG A 43 -36.44 28.43 35.87
CA ARG A 43 -35.41 29.31 36.48
C ARG A 43 -34.31 28.53 37.21
N ASP A 44 -34.62 27.35 37.71
CA ASP A 44 -33.73 26.49 38.49
C ASP A 44 -33.93 25.00 38.15
N ALA A 45 -33.02 24.15 38.67
CA ALA A 45 -33.09 22.71 38.46
C ALA A 45 -34.30 22.06 39.16
N ALA A 46 -34.80 22.65 40.25
CA ALA A 46 -35.95 22.16 40.98
C ALA A 46 -37.25 22.32 40.18
N GLY A 47 -37.50 23.51 39.60
CA GLY A 47 -38.62 23.75 38.69
C GLY A 47 -38.54 22.88 37.43
N PHE A 48 -37.34 22.65 36.89
CA PHE A 48 -37.12 21.73 35.77
C PHE A 48 -37.43 20.27 36.11
N LYS A 49 -36.96 19.74 37.26
CA LYS A 49 -37.30 18.40 37.75
C LYS A 49 -38.82 18.27 37.93
N ALA A 50 -39.46 19.26 38.58
CA ALA A 50 -40.90 19.27 38.80
C ALA A 50 -41.72 19.31 37.50
N ALA A 51 -41.30 20.10 36.50
CA ALA A 51 -41.98 20.19 35.21
C ALA A 51 -41.93 18.87 34.41
N LEU A 52 -40.80 18.18 34.43
CA LEU A 52 -40.64 16.87 33.80
C LEU A 52 -41.49 15.80 34.52
N SER A 53 -41.46 15.76 35.85
CA SER A 53 -42.31 14.83 36.62
C SER A 53 -43.81 15.12 36.44
N ALA A 54 -44.22 16.38 36.31
CA ALA A 54 -45.61 16.75 36.00
C ALA A 54 -46.07 16.31 34.59
N GLN A 55 -45.13 16.02 33.69
CA GLN A 55 -45.37 15.44 32.36
C GLN A 55 -45.20 13.91 32.33
N GLY A 56 -45.05 13.26 33.48
CA GLY A 56 -44.91 11.81 33.60
C GLY A 56 -43.49 11.26 33.41
N ALA A 57 -42.46 12.12 33.32
CA ALA A 57 -41.08 11.70 33.19
C ALA A 57 -40.41 11.52 34.58
N GLU A 58 -40.40 10.29 35.09
CA GLU A 58 -39.61 9.91 36.26
C GLU A 58 -38.14 9.70 35.87
N LEU A 59 -37.31 10.73 36.08
CA LEU A 59 -35.87 10.65 35.84
C LEU A 59 -35.10 10.18 37.09
N PRO A 60 -34.06 9.33 36.94
CA PRO A 60 -33.15 8.96 38.00
C PRO A 60 -32.55 10.16 38.75
N GLU A 61 -32.27 9.96 40.03
CA GLU A 61 -31.81 11.03 40.92
C GLU A 61 -30.45 11.61 40.47
N GLY A 62 -30.38 12.95 40.41
CA GLY A 62 -29.23 13.69 39.85
C GLY A 62 -29.22 13.86 38.33
N LEU A 63 -29.94 13.04 37.54
CA LEU A 63 -29.92 13.15 36.07
C LEU A 63 -30.55 14.48 35.58
N ALA A 64 -31.68 14.88 36.17
CA ALA A 64 -32.34 16.15 35.84
C ALA A 64 -31.42 17.38 36.08
N GLU A 65 -30.57 17.33 37.11
CA GLU A 65 -29.63 18.40 37.45
C GLU A 65 -28.43 18.43 36.49
N ARG A 66 -27.94 17.27 36.05
CA ARG A 66 -26.95 17.18 34.97
C ARG A 66 -27.47 17.73 33.65
N LEU A 67 -28.66 17.30 33.23
CA LEU A 67 -29.29 17.77 32.00
C LEU A 67 -29.51 19.29 32.05
N TRP A 68 -30.06 19.81 33.16
CA TRP A 68 -30.16 21.25 33.40
C TRP A 68 -28.81 21.97 33.28
N GLY A 69 -27.77 21.45 33.92
CA GLY A 69 -26.42 22.01 33.89
C GLY A 69 -25.78 22.02 32.49
N ILE A 70 -26.07 21.01 31.65
CA ILE A 70 -25.61 20.96 30.25
C ILE A 70 -26.38 21.97 29.40
N ILE A 71 -27.71 22.02 29.54
CA ILE A 71 -28.57 22.92 28.77
C ILE A 71 -28.25 24.39 29.07
N GLN A 72 -28.17 24.79 30.34
CA GLN A 72 -27.85 26.18 30.72
C GLN A 72 -26.42 26.62 30.33
N ARG A 73 -25.47 25.69 30.15
CA ARG A 73 -24.11 26.00 29.68
C ARG A 73 -24.00 26.19 28.17
N LEU A 74 -24.93 25.65 27.38
CA LEU A 74 -24.82 25.56 25.92
C LEU A 74 -25.98 26.23 25.16
N MET A 75 -27.05 26.68 25.85
CA MET A 75 -28.13 27.45 25.23
C MET A 75 -27.66 28.83 24.75
N PRO A 76 -27.90 29.22 23.49
CA PRO A 76 -27.62 30.57 23.01
C PRO A 76 -28.61 31.61 23.58
N GLY A 77 -28.11 32.54 24.40
CA GLY A 77 -28.72 33.87 24.59
C GLY A 77 -29.81 34.03 25.67
N ARG A 78 -29.43 34.12 26.95
CA ARG A 78 -30.21 34.83 27.98
C ARG A 78 -29.65 36.25 28.17
N GLY A 79 -30.06 37.17 27.29
CA GLY A 79 -29.70 38.59 27.40
C GLY A 79 -30.49 39.28 28.53
N ALA A 80 -29.80 39.82 29.53
CA ALA A 80 -30.46 40.52 30.64
C ALA A 80 -30.90 41.93 30.21
N GLN A 81 -32.19 42.24 30.39
CA GLN A 81 -32.70 43.61 30.30
C GLN A 81 -32.39 44.35 31.61
N SER A 82 -31.71 45.50 31.52
CA SER A 82 -31.52 46.42 32.64
C SER A 82 -31.96 47.82 32.24
N GLY A 83 -32.97 48.36 32.93
CA GLY A 83 -33.41 49.75 32.78
C GLY A 83 -32.35 50.76 33.26
N GLY A 84 -32.46 52.00 32.79
CA GLY A 84 -31.44 53.03 33.03
C GLY A 84 -31.49 53.66 34.43
N GLY A 85 -30.31 54.05 34.90
CA GLY A 85 -30.06 54.89 36.09
C GLY A 85 -28.58 55.26 36.11
N GLY A 86 -28.25 56.54 36.25
CA GLY A 86 -26.89 57.05 36.01
C GLY A 86 -26.15 57.54 37.26
N GLY A 87 -24.83 57.75 37.12
CA GLY A 87 -23.99 58.46 38.08
C GLY A 87 -22.94 57.58 38.78
N GLY A 88 -21.67 57.70 38.38
CA GLY A 88 -20.54 57.03 39.04
C GLY A 88 -19.22 57.23 38.29
N ALA A 89 -18.13 57.52 39.02
CA ALA A 89 -16.80 57.78 38.45
C ALA A 89 -16.04 56.48 38.09
N PRO A 90 -15.05 56.51 37.16
CA PRO A 90 -14.39 55.31 36.66
C PRO A 90 -13.38 54.71 37.66
N GLY A 91 -13.84 53.77 38.48
CA GLY A 91 -12.98 52.84 39.22
C GLY A 91 -12.37 51.77 38.30
N LYS A 92 -11.10 51.39 38.52
CA LYS A 92 -10.39 50.38 37.72
C LYS A 92 -11.01 48.98 37.90
N ALA A 93 -11.60 48.42 36.85
CA ALA A 93 -12.02 47.02 36.78
C ALA A 93 -11.04 46.20 35.92
N GLN A 94 -10.51 45.11 36.46
CA GLN A 94 -9.69 44.15 35.72
C GLN A 94 -10.59 43.17 34.95
N PRO A 95 -10.38 42.94 33.64
CA PRO A 95 -11.01 41.81 32.96
C PRO A 95 -10.36 40.50 33.44
N ARG A 96 -11.15 39.58 33.99
CA ARG A 96 -10.68 38.21 34.31
C ARG A 96 -10.51 37.41 33.02
N ALA A 97 -9.28 36.99 32.72
CA ALA A 97 -8.98 36.20 31.55
C ALA A 97 -9.40 34.72 31.71
N GLY A 98 -10.11 34.18 30.71
CA GLY A 98 -10.24 32.74 30.50
C GLY A 98 -9.09 32.23 29.64
N GLY A 99 -7.91 32.02 30.25
CA GLY A 99 -6.68 31.64 29.54
C GLY A 99 -6.32 30.17 29.71
N GLY A 100 -6.64 29.34 28.71
CA GLY A 100 -6.24 27.92 28.64
C GLY A 100 -4.77 27.68 28.25
N LEU A 101 -3.96 28.72 28.15
CA LEU A 101 -2.52 28.71 27.82
C LEU A 101 -1.87 29.96 28.43
N ALA A 102 -0.60 29.84 28.84
CA ALA A 102 0.28 30.88 29.40
C ALA A 102 -0.20 31.62 30.68
N LEU A 103 0.42 31.27 31.82
CA LEU A 103 0.67 32.18 32.94
C LEU A 103 2.16 32.03 33.32
N PRO A 104 2.86 33.11 33.76
CA PRO A 104 4.25 33.00 34.22
C PRO A 104 4.35 32.22 35.55
N ASP A 105 5.36 31.37 35.69
CA ASP A 105 5.58 30.60 36.91
C ASP A 105 6.05 31.47 38.09
N SER A 106 5.50 31.20 39.27
CA SER A 106 6.00 31.76 40.53
C SER A 106 6.82 30.72 41.30
N ARG A 107 7.89 31.19 41.95
CA ARG A 107 8.85 30.34 42.68
C ARG A 107 8.23 29.58 43.86
N GLU A 108 7.06 30.01 44.32
CA GLU A 108 6.28 29.37 45.37
C GLU A 108 5.46 28.18 44.83
N ARG A 109 4.94 28.29 43.60
CA ARG A 109 4.17 27.22 42.96
C ARG A 109 5.07 26.04 42.54
N VAL A 110 6.31 26.32 42.13
CA VAL A 110 7.33 25.28 41.89
C VAL A 110 7.57 24.46 43.17
N LYS A 111 7.78 25.13 44.32
CA LYS A 111 7.95 24.45 45.61
C LYS A 111 6.74 23.62 46.05
N ALA A 112 5.52 24.08 45.76
CA ALA A 112 4.32 23.30 46.03
C ALA A 112 4.30 22.01 45.20
N MET A 113 4.63 22.10 43.91
CA MET A 113 4.67 20.96 43.00
C MET A 113 5.83 19.99 43.32
N GLU A 114 6.99 20.49 43.76
CA GLU A 114 8.10 19.67 44.28
C GLU A 114 7.67 18.84 45.51
N ALA A 115 6.90 19.43 46.43
CA ALA A 115 6.37 18.74 47.60
C ALA A 115 5.29 17.71 47.24
N GLU A 116 4.44 18.01 46.26
CA GLU A 116 3.39 17.12 45.75
C GLU A 116 3.99 15.89 45.03
N MET A 117 5.00 16.09 44.18
CA MET A 117 5.75 15.00 43.53
C MET A 117 6.52 14.12 44.54
N LEU A 118 7.04 14.70 45.63
CA LEU A 118 7.66 13.93 46.73
C LEU A 118 6.64 13.02 47.43
N ALA A 119 5.43 13.52 47.68
CA ALA A 119 4.35 12.74 48.30
C ALA A 119 3.89 11.57 47.41
N GLU A 120 3.75 11.78 46.10
CA GLU A 120 3.45 10.70 45.15
C GLU A 120 4.60 9.66 45.07
N GLY A 121 5.85 10.12 45.10
CA GLY A 121 7.04 9.25 45.12
C GLY A 121 7.10 8.33 46.34
N GLU A 122 6.74 8.83 47.53
CA GLU A 122 6.61 8.00 48.73
C GLU A 122 5.43 7.03 48.66
N ALA A 123 4.29 7.46 48.12
CA ALA A 123 3.12 6.59 47.92
C ALA A 123 3.43 5.41 46.97
N ALA A 124 4.14 5.69 45.87
CA ALA A 124 4.58 4.67 44.91
C ALA A 124 5.55 3.65 45.53
N ARG A 125 6.51 4.10 46.36
CA ARG A 125 7.41 3.19 47.10
C ARG A 125 6.64 2.27 48.05
N ARG A 126 5.72 2.82 48.85
CA ARG A 126 4.88 2.03 49.78
C ARG A 126 3.99 1.00 49.06
N ALA A 127 3.64 1.24 47.79
CA ALA A 127 2.94 0.25 46.97
C ALA A 127 3.85 -0.92 46.53
N GLN A 128 5.11 -0.66 46.17
CA GLN A 128 6.08 -1.71 45.80
C GLN A 128 6.52 -2.59 46.99
N GLU A 129 6.67 -2.00 48.17
CA GLU A 129 6.97 -2.74 49.42
C GLU A 129 5.82 -3.70 49.80
N ARG A 130 4.57 -3.33 49.52
CA ARG A 130 3.40 -4.20 49.70
C ARG A 130 3.35 -5.37 48.72
N GLN A 131 3.86 -5.23 47.49
CA GLN A 131 3.86 -6.32 46.50
C GLN A 131 5.02 -7.32 46.68
N SER A 132 6.16 -6.87 47.22
CA SER A 132 7.33 -7.74 47.45
C SER A 132 7.13 -8.70 48.63
N SER A 133 6.42 -8.27 49.69
CA SER A 133 6.14 -9.12 50.87
C SER A 133 5.24 -10.35 50.60
N HIS A 134 4.49 -10.39 49.49
CA HIS A 134 3.61 -11.53 49.15
C HIS A 134 4.27 -12.63 48.29
N ARG A 135 5.54 -12.50 47.90
CA ARG A 135 6.26 -13.53 47.13
C ARG A 135 7.24 -14.39 47.94
N ALA A 136 7.40 -14.16 49.23
CA ALA A 136 8.40 -14.82 50.06
C ALA A 136 7.90 -16.04 50.88
N ALA A 137 6.62 -16.43 50.78
CA ALA A 137 6.00 -17.37 51.73
C ALA A 137 5.05 -18.41 51.09
N SER A 138 5.59 -19.36 50.31
CA SER A 138 5.17 -20.78 50.29
C SER A 138 5.86 -21.59 49.17
N THR A 139 6.96 -22.28 49.50
CA THR A 139 7.51 -23.34 48.64
C THR A 139 8.18 -24.41 49.51
N ARG A 140 7.39 -25.41 49.97
CA ARG A 140 7.84 -26.67 50.59
C ARG A 140 6.64 -27.60 50.89
N GLN A 141 6.91 -28.91 50.91
CA GLN A 141 6.03 -30.03 51.35
C GLN A 141 4.75 -30.21 50.49
N ASP A 142 4.60 -31.20 49.60
CA ASP A 142 4.86 -32.66 49.65
C ASP A 142 3.93 -33.46 50.62
N ARG A 143 3.44 -34.60 50.12
CA ARG A 143 2.73 -35.74 50.79
C ARG A 143 1.25 -35.59 51.21
N GLY A 144 0.42 -36.49 50.63
CA GLY A 144 -0.13 -37.58 51.46
C GLY A 144 -1.65 -37.73 51.68
N ARG A 145 -2.28 -38.60 50.87
CA ARG A 145 -3.40 -39.52 51.20
C ARG A 145 -4.81 -38.98 51.61
N SER A 146 -5.79 -39.84 51.37
CA SER A 146 -7.27 -39.72 51.58
C SER A 146 -7.70 -40.11 53.03
N PRO A 147 -9.00 -40.30 53.42
CA PRO A 147 -10.29 -40.24 52.68
C PRO A 147 -11.52 -39.64 53.46
N ARG A 148 -12.75 -39.92 52.98
CA ARG A 148 -14.12 -39.81 53.60
C ARG A 148 -14.81 -38.43 53.44
N ARG A 149 -16.07 -38.34 52.96
CA ARG A 149 -17.40 -38.87 53.41
C ARG A 149 -17.91 -38.13 54.67
N ARG A 150 -19.17 -37.67 54.78
CA ARG A 150 -20.39 -37.88 53.94
C ARG A 150 -21.47 -36.82 54.28
N ASP A 151 -22.58 -36.82 53.52
CA ASP A 151 -23.93 -36.36 53.92
C ASP A 151 -24.13 -34.82 54.12
N GLU A 152 -25.30 -34.20 53.90
CA GLU A 152 -26.58 -34.69 53.36
C GLU A 152 -27.45 -33.54 52.74
N ARG A 153 -28.49 -33.91 51.95
CA ARG A 153 -29.88 -33.36 51.84
C ARG A 153 -30.15 -31.84 52.12
N ARG A 154 -31.08 -31.12 51.47
CA ARG A 154 -32.36 -31.50 50.80
C ARG A 154 -33.07 -30.27 50.17
N ARG A 155 -34.21 -30.52 49.49
CA ARG A 155 -35.43 -29.65 49.37
C ARG A 155 -35.43 -28.51 48.33
N GLU A 156 -36.49 -28.35 47.52
CA GLU A 156 -37.86 -27.79 47.78
C GLU A 156 -37.74 -26.28 48.15
N ASP A 157 -38.50 -25.31 47.60
CA ASP A 157 -39.62 -25.31 46.62
C ASP A 157 -39.91 -23.85 46.14
N ARG A 158 -40.79 -23.64 45.13
CA ARG A 158 -41.77 -22.50 45.06
C ARG A 158 -41.24 -21.04 44.95
N ASP A 159 -42.02 -19.95 44.82
CA ASP A 159 -43.42 -19.59 44.40
C ASP A 159 -43.45 -18.05 44.10
N GLU A 160 -44.37 -17.41 43.36
CA GLU A 160 -45.22 -17.81 42.23
C GLU A 160 -45.85 -16.55 41.55
N ARG A 161 -46.06 -16.57 40.22
CA ARG A 161 -46.95 -15.65 39.43
C ARG A 161 -46.42 -14.19 39.29
N ARG A 162 -46.98 -13.26 38.49
CA ARG A 162 -48.30 -13.05 37.81
C ARG A 162 -48.03 -12.37 36.44
N ARG A 163 -48.83 -12.37 35.37
CA ARG A 163 -50.14 -12.92 34.95
C ARG A 163 -50.32 -12.49 33.46
N ASP A 164 -51.03 -13.26 32.62
CA ASP A 164 -52.39 -13.00 32.05
C ASP A 164 -52.47 -11.68 31.22
N ASP A 165 -53.13 -11.54 30.06
CA ASP A 165 -54.12 -12.29 29.26
C ASP A 165 -53.83 -11.96 27.75
N ARG A 166 -54.26 -12.64 26.66
CA ARG A 166 -55.04 -13.87 26.34
C ARG A 166 -54.70 -14.30 24.87
N GLU A 167 -54.85 -15.54 24.40
CA GLU A 167 -56.07 -16.28 23.94
C GLU A 167 -56.82 -15.62 22.74
N ASP A 168 -57.44 -16.32 21.77
CA ASP A 168 -58.15 -17.62 21.77
C ASP A 168 -58.42 -18.14 20.31
N ARG A 169 -58.82 -19.39 19.96
CA ARG A 169 -58.87 -20.72 20.64
C ARG A 169 -59.16 -21.88 19.63
N ARG A 170 -58.50 -23.05 19.82
CA ARG A 170 -59.00 -24.47 19.66
C ARG A 170 -59.71 -24.88 18.33
N HIS A 171 -60.12 -26.13 18.06
CA HIS A 171 -59.95 -27.51 18.61
C HIS A 171 -59.76 -28.46 17.38
N GLY A 172 -59.37 -29.73 17.45
CA GLY A 172 -59.05 -30.64 18.57
C GLY A 172 -59.17 -32.11 18.13
N ASP A 173 -58.56 -33.04 18.89
CA ASP A 173 -58.69 -34.52 18.83
C ASP A 173 -58.11 -35.24 17.57
N ARG A 174 -57.25 -36.29 17.66
CA ARG A 174 -57.33 -37.66 18.25
C ARG A 174 -58.23 -38.61 17.43
N GLU A 175 -58.03 -39.94 17.29
CA GLU A 175 -57.03 -41.00 17.63
C GLU A 175 -57.46 -42.28 16.82
N ASP A 176 -56.75 -43.39 16.58
CA ASP A 176 -55.38 -43.94 16.76
C ASP A 176 -55.28 -45.23 15.86
N ARG A 177 -54.12 -45.92 15.81
CA ARG A 177 -53.91 -47.37 15.52
C ARG A 177 -54.01 -47.98 14.08
N ARG A 178 -52.83 -48.50 13.67
CA ARG A 178 -52.51 -49.92 13.29
C ARG A 178 -52.73 -50.48 11.85
N ARG A 179 -51.60 -51.01 11.32
CA ARG A 179 -51.40 -52.32 10.62
C ARG A 179 -52.07 -52.62 9.25
N GLY A 180 -51.31 -52.44 8.16
CA GLY A 180 -50.60 -53.56 7.49
C GLY A 180 -51.24 -54.35 6.31
N ARG A 181 -50.35 -54.77 5.39
CA ARG A 181 -50.48 -55.81 4.30
C ARG A 181 -51.40 -55.56 3.07
N SER A 182 -50.78 -54.99 2.03
CA SER A 182 -50.58 -55.61 0.69
C SER A 182 -51.74 -56.35 -0.05
N ARG A 183 -52.14 -55.83 -1.23
CA ARG A 183 -51.72 -56.39 -2.55
C ARG A 183 -52.18 -55.56 -3.77
N SER A 184 -51.32 -55.56 -4.79
CA SER A 184 -51.43 -55.11 -6.19
C SER A 184 -52.82 -55.07 -6.87
N ARG A 185 -53.10 -53.93 -7.54
CA ARG A 185 -53.78 -53.87 -8.86
C ARG A 185 -53.51 -52.53 -9.54
N SER A 186 -53.11 -52.54 -10.81
CA SER A 186 -52.77 -51.33 -11.59
C SER A 186 -54.03 -50.72 -12.25
N PRO A 187 -54.29 -49.40 -12.11
CA PRO A 187 -55.35 -48.70 -12.83
C PRO A 187 -54.81 -47.69 -13.88
N ALA A 188 -55.68 -47.27 -14.79
CA ALA A 188 -55.35 -46.34 -15.88
C ALA A 188 -54.94 -44.94 -15.42
N ALA A 189 -54.20 -44.22 -16.29
CA ALA A 189 -53.74 -42.86 -16.04
C ALA A 189 -54.91 -41.90 -15.77
N ARG A 190 -54.85 -41.20 -14.63
CA ARG A 190 -55.79 -40.14 -14.27
C ARG A 190 -55.25 -38.79 -14.72
N VAL A 191 -56.10 -37.97 -15.34
CA VAL A 191 -55.89 -36.53 -15.47
C VAL A 191 -55.94 -35.91 -14.08
N GLU A 192 -55.01 -35.00 -13.75
CA GLU A 192 -54.97 -34.38 -12.42
C GLU A 192 -55.73 -33.04 -12.41
N ASP A 193 -56.57 -32.80 -11.40
CA ASP A 193 -57.34 -31.54 -11.30
C ASP A 193 -56.48 -30.30 -10.99
N ALA A 194 -55.22 -30.47 -10.54
CA ALA A 194 -54.27 -29.40 -10.28
C ALA A 194 -52.81 -29.92 -10.38
N PRO A 195 -51.83 -29.07 -10.76
CA PRO A 195 -50.43 -29.47 -10.84
C PRO A 195 -49.80 -29.58 -9.44
N ARG A 196 -48.93 -30.55 -9.23
CA ARG A 196 -48.25 -30.78 -7.95
C ARG A 196 -46.85 -30.18 -7.93
N LEU A 197 -46.50 -29.53 -6.82
CA LEU A 197 -45.11 -29.14 -6.53
C LEU A 197 -44.17 -30.35 -6.61
N TYR A 198 -43.04 -30.19 -7.29
CA TYR A 198 -42.09 -31.25 -7.63
C TYR A 198 -42.59 -32.39 -8.54
N GLY A 199 -43.83 -32.33 -9.03
CA GLY A 199 -44.31 -33.16 -10.13
C GLY A 199 -43.57 -32.86 -11.43
N VAL A 200 -43.40 -33.87 -12.28
CA VAL A 200 -42.85 -33.75 -13.64
C VAL A 200 -43.99 -33.99 -14.63
N TYR A 201 -44.20 -33.01 -15.51
CA TYR A 201 -45.28 -33.02 -16.50
C TYR A 201 -44.67 -32.78 -17.90
N ARG A 202 -45.34 -33.28 -18.94
CA ARG A 202 -45.03 -32.89 -20.32
C ARG A 202 -45.74 -31.57 -20.62
N GLY A 203 -45.18 -30.74 -21.48
CA GLY A 203 -45.79 -29.47 -21.87
C GLY A 203 -45.30 -28.95 -23.21
N SER A 204 -45.93 -27.88 -23.69
CA SER A 204 -45.56 -27.19 -24.92
C SER A 204 -45.18 -25.74 -24.65
N VAL A 205 -44.12 -25.25 -25.29
CA VAL A 205 -43.63 -23.87 -25.12
C VAL A 205 -44.63 -22.90 -25.74
N SER A 206 -45.37 -22.18 -24.92
CA SER A 206 -46.46 -21.30 -25.36
C SER A 206 -46.00 -19.89 -25.75
N ASN A 207 -44.90 -19.41 -25.18
CA ASN A 207 -44.22 -18.16 -25.54
C ASN A 207 -42.75 -18.12 -25.06
N VAL A 208 -41.90 -17.31 -25.69
CA VAL A 208 -40.45 -17.19 -25.36
C VAL A 208 -40.04 -15.73 -25.23
N MET A 209 -39.37 -15.39 -24.14
CA MET A 209 -38.83 -14.06 -23.81
C MET A 209 -37.33 -14.19 -23.51
N ASP A 210 -36.59 -13.09 -23.42
CA ASP A 210 -35.13 -13.14 -23.28
C ASP A 210 -34.66 -13.80 -21.96
N PHE A 211 -35.42 -13.63 -20.88
CA PHE A 211 -35.12 -14.21 -19.57
C PHE A 211 -35.72 -15.61 -19.32
N GLY A 212 -36.50 -16.17 -20.25
CA GLY A 212 -37.17 -17.46 -20.06
C GLY A 212 -38.35 -17.73 -21.01
N CYS A 213 -38.88 -18.95 -20.94
CA CYS A 213 -40.02 -19.38 -21.76
C CYS A 213 -41.20 -19.85 -20.90
N PHE A 214 -42.41 -19.56 -21.34
CA PHE A 214 -43.64 -20.12 -20.76
C PHE A 214 -43.94 -21.49 -21.37
N VAL A 215 -44.40 -22.43 -20.55
CA VAL A 215 -44.75 -23.80 -20.93
C VAL A 215 -46.15 -24.11 -20.41
N GLU A 216 -47.04 -24.51 -21.31
CA GLU A 216 -48.40 -24.99 -21.02
C GLU A 216 -48.36 -26.50 -20.70
N LEU A 217 -48.92 -26.92 -19.57
CA LEU A 217 -48.81 -28.29 -19.07
C LEU A 217 -49.88 -29.22 -19.66
N GLU A 218 -49.45 -30.34 -20.25
CA GLU A 218 -50.34 -31.41 -20.72
C GLU A 218 -50.70 -32.37 -19.56
N GLY A 219 -51.94 -32.87 -19.54
CA GLY A 219 -52.40 -33.88 -18.55
C GLY A 219 -52.95 -33.33 -17.23
N VAL A 220 -52.99 -32.00 -17.07
CA VAL A 220 -53.65 -31.29 -15.96
C VAL A 220 -54.98 -30.70 -16.46
N ARG A 221 -56.00 -30.61 -15.59
CA ARG A 221 -57.34 -30.17 -15.95
C ARG A 221 -57.47 -28.64 -16.00
N GLY A 222 -57.33 -28.08 -17.20
CA GLY A 222 -57.49 -26.66 -17.46
C GLY A 222 -56.22 -26.04 -18.05
N ARG A 223 -56.29 -24.77 -18.43
CA ARG A 223 -55.15 -24.10 -19.09
C ARG A 223 -54.15 -23.61 -18.04
N VAL A 224 -53.06 -24.34 -17.87
CA VAL A 224 -52.08 -24.16 -16.80
C VAL A 224 -50.70 -23.91 -17.40
N GLU A 225 -50.21 -22.67 -17.26
CA GLU A 225 -48.89 -22.26 -17.74
C GLU A 225 -47.91 -21.99 -16.58
N GLY A 226 -46.62 -22.24 -16.81
CA GLY A 226 -45.55 -21.88 -15.90
C GLY A 226 -44.30 -21.38 -16.61
N LEU A 227 -43.46 -20.62 -15.91
CA LEU A 227 -42.25 -20.02 -16.47
C LEU A 227 -41.02 -20.88 -16.17
N VAL A 228 -40.27 -21.26 -17.21
CA VAL A 228 -38.88 -21.73 -17.09
C VAL A 228 -37.95 -20.53 -17.30
N HIS A 229 -37.18 -20.18 -16.27
CA HIS A 229 -36.12 -19.15 -16.38
C HIS A 229 -34.95 -19.67 -17.25
N ALA A 230 -34.25 -18.80 -17.98
CA ALA A 230 -33.21 -19.19 -18.94
C ALA A 230 -32.12 -20.12 -18.34
N SER A 231 -31.74 -19.88 -17.07
CA SER A 231 -30.78 -20.72 -16.31
C SER A 231 -31.26 -22.16 -16.03
N ASN A 232 -32.54 -22.46 -16.28
CA ASN A 232 -33.20 -23.72 -15.95
C ASN A 232 -33.69 -24.46 -17.21
N ILE A 233 -33.28 -24.00 -18.39
CA ILE A 233 -33.54 -24.62 -19.70
C ILE A 233 -32.43 -25.63 -20.05
N SER A 234 -31.18 -25.34 -19.67
CA SER A 234 -30.01 -26.21 -19.89
C SER A 234 -28.94 -25.97 -18.83
N ALA A 235 -28.02 -26.92 -18.65
CA ALA A 235 -26.88 -26.80 -17.74
C ALA A 235 -25.75 -25.89 -18.27
N ALA A 236 -25.80 -25.47 -19.54
CA ALA A 236 -24.87 -24.52 -20.14
C ALA A 236 -25.36 -23.07 -20.00
N ARG A 237 -24.44 -22.12 -19.75
CA ARG A 237 -24.76 -20.69 -19.64
C ARG A 237 -24.99 -20.05 -21.01
N ALA A 238 -26.24 -20.08 -21.50
CA ALA A 238 -26.69 -19.25 -22.61
C ALA A 238 -27.00 -17.81 -22.16
N GLY A 239 -26.99 -16.85 -23.11
CA GLY A 239 -27.28 -15.44 -22.85
C GLY A 239 -28.77 -15.06 -22.91
N SER A 240 -29.57 -15.78 -23.70
CA SER A 240 -31.01 -15.58 -23.85
C SER A 240 -31.72 -16.95 -24.00
N ALA A 241 -32.98 -17.05 -23.57
CA ALA A 241 -33.78 -18.26 -23.78
C ALA A 241 -34.23 -18.45 -25.24
N LYS A 242 -34.27 -17.37 -26.04
CA LYS A 242 -34.65 -17.42 -27.47
C LYS A 242 -33.68 -18.23 -28.34
N ASP A 243 -32.44 -18.38 -27.88
CA ASP A 243 -31.39 -19.12 -28.59
C ASP A 243 -31.52 -20.65 -28.38
N LEU A 244 -32.34 -21.09 -27.41
CA LEU A 244 -32.44 -22.49 -26.99
C LEU A 244 -33.77 -23.17 -27.34
N VAL A 245 -34.89 -22.43 -27.34
CA VAL A 245 -36.24 -22.99 -27.51
C VAL A 245 -37.15 -22.09 -28.34
N ARG A 246 -38.07 -22.69 -29.09
CA ARG A 246 -39.04 -22.02 -29.96
C ARG A 246 -40.48 -22.27 -29.49
N ARG A 247 -41.38 -21.37 -29.91
CA ARG A 247 -42.81 -21.47 -29.62
C ARG A 247 -43.41 -22.69 -30.34
N GLY A 248 -44.01 -23.60 -29.57
CA GLY A 248 -44.57 -24.87 -30.04
C GLY A 248 -43.75 -26.10 -29.67
N ASP A 249 -42.50 -25.95 -29.22
CA ASP A 249 -41.64 -27.08 -28.86
C ASP A 249 -42.21 -27.86 -27.67
N ARG A 250 -42.13 -29.20 -27.72
CA ARG A 250 -42.54 -30.09 -26.61
C ARG A 250 -41.37 -30.38 -25.67
N VAL A 251 -41.60 -30.18 -24.38
CA VAL A 251 -40.59 -30.28 -23.33
C VAL A 251 -41.14 -31.03 -22.11
N TRP A 252 -40.26 -31.65 -21.32
CA TRP A 252 -40.60 -32.14 -19.99
C TRP A 252 -40.16 -31.11 -18.95
N VAL A 253 -41.05 -30.82 -18.00
CA VAL A 253 -40.86 -29.76 -17.01
C VAL A 253 -41.24 -30.23 -15.61
N LYS A 254 -40.38 -29.93 -14.64
CA LYS A 254 -40.63 -30.13 -13.21
C LYS A 254 -41.16 -28.84 -12.59
N VAL A 255 -42.22 -28.92 -11.81
CA VAL A 255 -42.69 -27.80 -10.98
C VAL A 255 -41.71 -27.59 -9.83
N VAL A 256 -41.00 -26.46 -9.79
CA VAL A 256 -40.01 -26.13 -8.74
C VAL A 256 -40.61 -25.23 -7.67
N SER A 257 -41.54 -24.35 -8.05
CA SER A 257 -42.28 -23.49 -7.11
C SER A 257 -43.71 -23.25 -7.59
N GLN A 258 -44.60 -22.98 -6.64
CA GLN A 258 -46.01 -22.64 -6.88
C GLN A 258 -46.40 -21.54 -5.91
N THR A 259 -46.96 -20.44 -6.41
CA THR A 259 -47.32 -19.28 -5.58
C THR A 259 -48.58 -18.63 -6.17
N GLY A 260 -49.72 -18.89 -5.52
CA GLY A 260 -51.03 -18.62 -6.10
C GLY A 260 -51.20 -19.39 -7.42
N GLN A 261 -51.64 -18.68 -8.47
CA GLN A 261 -51.78 -19.25 -9.82
C GLN A 261 -50.47 -19.27 -10.64
N ARG A 262 -49.34 -18.76 -10.12
CA ARG A 262 -48.06 -18.74 -10.85
C ARG A 262 -47.20 -19.96 -10.50
N LEU A 263 -46.61 -20.57 -11.54
CA LEU A 263 -45.77 -21.76 -11.46
C LEU A 263 -44.35 -21.45 -11.95
N GLY A 264 -43.35 -21.75 -11.12
CA GLY A 264 -41.94 -21.75 -11.51
C GLY A 264 -41.52 -23.16 -11.94
N LEU A 265 -40.99 -23.28 -13.15
CA LEU A 265 -40.65 -24.55 -13.79
C LEU A 265 -39.14 -24.67 -14.05
N SER A 266 -38.68 -25.92 -14.21
CA SER A 266 -37.34 -26.27 -14.70
C SER A 266 -37.48 -27.36 -15.73
N MET A 267 -36.73 -27.29 -16.83
CA MET A 267 -36.73 -28.39 -17.80
C MET A 267 -36.04 -29.63 -17.25
N ARG A 268 -36.39 -30.77 -17.83
CA ARG A 268 -35.90 -32.11 -17.52
C ARG A 268 -35.83 -32.93 -18.81
N ASP A 269 -34.92 -33.88 -18.86
CA ASP A 269 -34.92 -34.94 -19.87
C ASP A 269 -36.14 -35.87 -19.69
N ASP A 270 -36.54 -36.56 -20.76
CA ASP A 270 -37.67 -37.49 -20.76
C ASP A 270 -37.41 -38.67 -19.80
N PRO A 271 -38.25 -38.88 -18.76
CA PRO A 271 -38.06 -39.96 -17.79
C PRO A 271 -38.12 -41.39 -18.37
N GLY A 272 -38.61 -41.56 -19.61
CA GLY A 272 -38.70 -42.85 -20.29
C GLY A 272 -37.60 -43.14 -21.32
N ALA A 273 -36.71 -42.18 -21.63
CA ALA A 273 -35.73 -42.30 -22.70
C ALA A 273 -34.37 -42.84 -22.21
N GLY A 274 -34.13 -44.14 -22.44
CA GLY A 274 -32.80 -44.74 -22.23
C GLY A 274 -31.77 -44.21 -23.23
N LEU A 275 -30.72 -43.54 -22.74
CA LEU A 275 -29.47 -43.20 -23.44
C LEU A 275 -29.61 -42.64 -24.88
N ARG A 276 -30.58 -41.76 -25.12
CA ARG A 276 -30.55 -40.77 -26.21
C ARG A 276 -30.88 -39.38 -25.68
N GLY A 277 -29.97 -38.42 -25.88
CA GLY A 277 -30.17 -37.03 -25.52
C GLY A 277 -31.19 -36.34 -26.44
N LEU A 278 -31.86 -35.30 -25.92
CA LEU A 278 -32.98 -34.63 -26.60
C LEU A 278 -32.63 -33.24 -27.12
N SER A 279 -32.51 -33.13 -28.44
CA SER A 279 -32.96 -31.95 -29.19
C SER A 279 -33.27 -32.35 -30.63
N GLY A 280 -34.55 -32.65 -30.92
CA GLY A 280 -35.03 -33.00 -32.25
C GLY A 280 -35.17 -31.79 -33.19
N ILE A 281 -34.14 -30.94 -33.25
CA ILE A 281 -34.11 -29.71 -34.05
C ILE A 281 -33.07 -29.90 -35.16
N ALA A 282 -33.53 -30.01 -36.40
CA ALA A 282 -32.64 -30.11 -37.55
C ALA A 282 -31.97 -28.75 -37.83
N VAL A 283 -30.65 -28.70 -37.66
CA VAL A 283 -29.77 -27.65 -38.19
C VAL A 283 -29.13 -28.21 -39.46
N ARG A 284 -28.92 -27.36 -40.48
CA ARG A 284 -28.28 -27.76 -41.73
C ARG A 284 -26.81 -28.10 -41.52
N GLU A 285 -26.36 -29.10 -42.26
CA GLU A 285 -24.95 -29.44 -42.45
C GLU A 285 -24.33 -28.46 -43.46
N ASP A 286 -23.13 -27.96 -43.14
CA ASP A 286 -22.12 -27.42 -44.04
C ASP A 286 -20.76 -27.83 -43.43
N GLU A 287 -19.76 -28.11 -44.26
CA GLU A 287 -18.64 -29.02 -43.91
C GLU A 287 -17.45 -28.34 -43.19
N GLU A 288 -16.95 -28.95 -42.11
CA GLU A 288 -15.53 -29.31 -41.88
C GLU A 288 -15.33 -29.93 -40.47
N GLU A 289 -14.98 -31.22 -40.39
CA GLU A 289 -14.81 -31.91 -39.10
C GLU A 289 -13.45 -31.64 -38.42
N ARG A 290 -13.50 -31.03 -37.23
CA ARG A 290 -12.53 -31.32 -36.16
C ARG A 290 -13.27 -31.82 -34.92
N GLN A 291 -13.13 -33.11 -34.62
CA GLN A 291 -13.86 -33.78 -33.54
C GLN A 291 -13.65 -33.11 -32.17
N PRO A 292 -14.73 -32.65 -31.49
CA PRO A 292 -14.63 -32.13 -30.13
C PRO A 292 -14.53 -33.29 -29.13
N ARG A 293 -13.31 -33.60 -28.67
CA ARG A 293 -13.08 -34.55 -27.54
C ARG A 293 -13.95 -34.14 -26.34
N ARG A 294 -14.92 -34.99 -25.97
CA ARG A 294 -15.73 -34.81 -24.75
C ARG A 294 -14.80 -34.74 -23.53
N ARG A 295 -14.78 -33.62 -22.82
CA ARG A 295 -14.12 -33.53 -21.51
C ARG A 295 -15.00 -34.19 -20.46
N GLY A 296 -14.64 -35.42 -20.07
CA GLY A 296 -15.12 -36.02 -18.83
C GLY A 296 -14.78 -35.15 -17.61
N ARG A 297 -15.47 -35.38 -16.49
CA ARG A 297 -15.12 -34.76 -15.20
C ARG A 297 -13.77 -35.35 -14.76
N ARG A 298 -12.68 -34.58 -14.94
CA ARG A 298 -11.31 -34.98 -14.54
C ARG A 298 -11.33 -35.39 -13.05
N LEU A 299 -11.22 -36.69 -12.79
CA LEU A 299 -11.17 -37.26 -11.44
C LEU A 299 -9.97 -36.69 -10.67
N THR A 300 -10.16 -36.35 -9.40
CA THR A 300 -9.08 -35.88 -8.51
C THR A 300 -8.13 -37.02 -8.14
N SER A 301 -6.93 -36.69 -7.64
CA SER A 301 -5.92 -37.70 -7.29
C SER A 301 -6.37 -38.70 -6.21
N PRO A 302 -7.15 -38.32 -5.16
CA PRO A 302 -7.71 -39.29 -4.23
C PRO A 302 -8.76 -40.20 -4.89
N GLU A 303 -9.71 -39.63 -5.65
CA GLU A 303 -10.75 -40.41 -6.36
C GLU A 303 -10.12 -41.46 -7.30
N ARG A 304 -9.08 -41.08 -8.06
CA ARG A 304 -8.33 -42.00 -8.94
C ARG A 304 -7.65 -43.13 -8.16
N TRP A 305 -7.06 -42.83 -7.00
CA TRP A 305 -6.38 -43.82 -6.17
C TRP A 305 -7.39 -44.79 -5.54
N GLU A 306 -8.49 -44.29 -4.98
CA GLU A 306 -9.56 -45.11 -4.40
C GLU A 306 -10.20 -46.03 -5.45
N ILE A 307 -10.54 -45.51 -6.64
CA ILE A 307 -11.06 -46.32 -7.76
C ILE A 307 -10.05 -47.39 -8.18
N SER A 308 -8.75 -47.07 -8.24
CA SER A 308 -7.71 -48.07 -8.53
C SER A 308 -7.60 -49.17 -7.47
N GLN A 309 -7.77 -48.85 -6.18
CA GLN A 309 -7.83 -49.86 -5.11
C GLN A 309 -9.11 -50.71 -5.18
N LEU A 310 -10.25 -50.12 -5.53
CA LEU A 310 -11.52 -50.84 -5.67
C LEU A 310 -11.53 -51.80 -6.88
N ILE A 311 -10.89 -51.42 -7.99
CA ILE A 311 -10.65 -52.32 -9.13
C ILE A 311 -9.66 -53.43 -8.72
N LYS A 312 -8.54 -53.10 -8.07
CA LYS A 312 -7.54 -54.09 -7.62
C LYS A 312 -8.04 -55.07 -6.54
N SER A 313 -9.10 -54.72 -5.82
CA SER A 313 -9.79 -55.60 -4.86
C SER A 313 -10.98 -56.35 -5.47
N GLY A 314 -11.27 -56.17 -6.77
CA GLY A 314 -12.39 -56.82 -7.46
C GLY A 314 -13.77 -56.32 -7.03
N VAL A 315 -13.85 -55.13 -6.43
CA VAL A 315 -15.09 -54.51 -5.94
C VAL A 315 -15.74 -53.63 -7.03
N LEU A 316 -14.92 -53.04 -7.91
CA LEU A 316 -15.36 -52.42 -9.17
C LEU A 316 -14.85 -53.22 -10.36
N ASP A 317 -15.64 -53.27 -11.44
CA ASP A 317 -15.17 -53.77 -12.72
C ASP A 317 -14.38 -52.67 -13.47
N ALA A 318 -13.32 -53.07 -14.16
CA ALA A 318 -12.44 -52.14 -14.86
C ALA A 318 -13.12 -51.51 -16.09
N SER A 319 -14.16 -52.16 -16.64
CA SER A 319 -14.93 -51.62 -17.78
C SER A 319 -15.75 -50.37 -17.44
N GLU A 320 -16.07 -50.12 -16.16
CA GLU A 320 -16.83 -48.94 -15.73
C GLU A 320 -16.03 -47.63 -15.83
N TYR A 321 -14.68 -47.71 -15.89
CA TYR A 321 -13.79 -46.54 -15.94
C TYR A 321 -12.75 -46.62 -17.06
N PRO A 322 -13.16 -46.55 -18.36
CA PRO A 322 -12.21 -46.62 -19.48
C PRO A 322 -11.15 -45.50 -19.49
N GLU A 323 -11.41 -44.34 -18.86
CA GLU A 323 -10.42 -43.26 -18.72
C GLU A 323 -9.21 -43.62 -17.81
N LEU A 324 -9.20 -44.81 -17.19
CA LEU A 324 -8.09 -45.37 -16.41
C LEU A 324 -7.39 -46.56 -17.10
N LEU A 325 -7.88 -47.02 -18.26
CA LEU A 325 -7.25 -48.04 -19.07
C LEU A 325 -6.77 -47.39 -20.37
N GLY A 326 -5.46 -47.38 -20.61
CA GLY A 326 -4.89 -46.82 -21.83
C GLY A 326 -5.49 -47.46 -23.09
N ALA A 327 -5.87 -46.63 -24.05
CA ALA A 327 -6.38 -47.10 -25.34
C ALA A 327 -5.21 -47.53 -26.24
N ASP A 328 -4.77 -48.78 -26.08
CA ASP A 328 -3.98 -49.56 -27.06
C ASP A 328 -4.04 -51.05 -26.63
N ALA A 329 -5.12 -51.73 -27.01
CA ALA A 329 -5.43 -53.10 -26.56
C ALA A 329 -5.89 -54.06 -27.68
N GLU A 330 -5.65 -53.71 -28.96
CA GLU A 330 -5.77 -54.64 -30.09
C GLU A 330 -4.52 -54.53 -31.00
N GLU A 331 -4.13 -55.68 -31.57
CA GLU A 331 -2.95 -55.94 -32.41
C GLU A 331 -1.56 -55.74 -31.75
N GLY A 332 -0.70 -56.77 -31.84
CA GLY A 332 0.52 -56.88 -31.03
C GLY A 332 1.83 -56.55 -31.76
N GLY A 333 2.76 -55.87 -31.08
CA GLY A 333 3.99 -55.35 -31.70
C GLY A 333 5.26 -55.24 -30.83
N GLY A 334 5.36 -55.96 -29.70
CA GLY A 334 6.56 -55.99 -28.85
C GLY A 334 6.74 -54.78 -27.90
N PRO A 335 7.62 -54.86 -26.90
CA PRO A 335 7.76 -53.84 -25.87
C PRO A 335 8.65 -52.68 -26.32
N ALA A 336 8.09 -51.75 -27.11
CA ALA A 336 8.61 -50.40 -27.16
C ALA A 336 8.22 -49.68 -25.87
N ALA A 337 9.20 -49.16 -25.12
CA ALA A 337 8.92 -48.35 -23.94
C ALA A 337 8.38 -46.98 -24.39
N VAL A 338 7.06 -46.84 -24.32
CA VAL A 338 6.40 -45.52 -24.32
C VAL A 338 6.34 -45.11 -22.86
N ASP A 339 7.05 -44.05 -22.49
CA ASP A 339 6.97 -43.50 -21.13
C ASP A 339 5.56 -42.97 -20.89
N ASP A 340 4.81 -43.63 -20.00
CA ASP A 340 3.60 -43.06 -19.41
C ASP A 340 4.01 -41.77 -18.68
N GLU A 341 3.70 -40.60 -19.27
CA GLU A 341 3.78 -39.31 -18.58
C GLU A 341 2.71 -39.24 -17.47
N VAL A 342 2.99 -39.95 -16.38
CA VAL A 342 2.72 -39.44 -15.05
C VAL A 342 3.24 -38.00 -15.03
N GLU A 343 2.39 -37.04 -14.67
CA GLU A 343 2.82 -35.69 -14.31
C GLU A 343 3.67 -35.80 -13.02
N GLU A 344 4.92 -36.27 -13.14
CA GLU A 344 5.88 -36.31 -12.04
C GLU A 344 5.99 -34.89 -11.47
N GLU A 345 5.75 -34.74 -10.16
CA GLU A 345 6.01 -33.48 -9.49
C GLU A 345 7.51 -33.18 -9.59
N PHE A 346 7.90 -32.37 -10.58
CA PHE A 346 9.27 -31.91 -10.75
C PHE A 346 9.64 -31.00 -9.56
N GLU A 347 10.09 -31.65 -8.48
CA GLU A 347 10.41 -31.04 -7.21
C GLU A 347 11.83 -30.48 -7.26
N ILE A 348 11.97 -29.23 -6.80
CA ILE A 348 13.22 -28.50 -6.77
C ILE A 348 13.66 -28.39 -5.32
N ASP A 349 14.85 -28.89 -5.02
CA ASP A 349 15.55 -28.55 -3.78
C ASP A 349 16.47 -27.34 -4.02
N ILE A 350 16.70 -26.56 -2.97
CA ILE A 350 17.75 -25.54 -2.95
C ILE A 350 19.11 -26.24 -2.80
N ASN A 351 20.14 -25.70 -3.46
CA ASN A 351 21.52 -26.10 -3.20
C ASN A 351 21.98 -25.48 -1.86
N ASP A 352 22.35 -26.33 -0.89
CA ASP A 352 22.68 -25.85 0.45
C ASP A 352 24.14 -25.36 0.58
N ALA A 353 25.00 -25.60 -0.42
CA ALA A 353 26.41 -25.24 -0.43
C ALA A 353 26.66 -23.72 -0.26
N GLU A 354 27.60 -23.36 0.61
CA GLU A 354 28.07 -21.98 0.79
C GLU A 354 29.12 -21.60 -0.28
N PRO A 355 29.25 -20.32 -0.67
CA PRO A 355 30.34 -19.87 -1.53
C PRO A 355 31.69 -20.06 -0.81
N PRO A 356 32.75 -20.61 -1.45
CA PRO A 356 34.00 -20.93 -0.76
C PRO A 356 34.65 -19.72 -0.04
N PHE A 357 34.62 -18.55 -0.67
CA PHE A 357 35.13 -17.30 -0.10
C PHE A 357 34.31 -16.73 1.09
N LEU A 358 33.16 -17.32 1.43
CA LEU A 358 32.30 -16.92 2.56
C LEU A 358 32.10 -18.03 3.61
N ALA A 359 32.83 -19.14 3.51
CA ALA A 359 32.67 -20.31 4.37
C ALA A 359 32.71 -19.94 5.87
N GLY A 360 31.61 -20.23 6.59
CA GLY A 360 31.47 -19.93 8.02
C GLY A 360 31.22 -18.46 8.38
N GLN A 361 31.13 -17.56 7.39
CA GLN A 361 30.64 -16.18 7.56
C GLN A 361 29.18 -16.00 7.09
N SER A 362 28.62 -17.02 6.45
CA SER A 362 27.35 -16.98 5.72
C SER A 362 26.14 -16.49 6.53
N SER A 363 25.12 -16.06 5.79
CA SER A 363 23.78 -15.78 6.32
C SER A 363 23.10 -17.00 6.96
N LYS A 364 23.56 -18.23 6.67
CA LYS A 364 23.03 -19.49 7.24
C LYS A 364 23.66 -19.86 8.58
N THR A 365 24.90 -19.44 8.83
CA THR A 365 25.65 -19.75 10.06
C THR A 365 25.45 -18.69 11.16
N ALA A 366 25.06 -17.46 10.79
CA ALA A 366 24.65 -16.43 11.75
C ALA A 366 23.31 -16.78 12.42
N GLY A 367 23.26 -16.71 13.76
CA GLY A 367 22.05 -16.96 14.55
C GLY A 367 20.93 -15.93 14.34
N GLU A 368 19.78 -16.12 15.01
CA GLU A 368 18.57 -15.28 14.83
C GLU A 368 18.81 -13.77 15.02
N MET A 369 19.00 -13.05 13.93
CA MET A 369 19.20 -11.61 13.94
C MET A 369 17.87 -10.85 13.91
N SER A 370 17.70 -9.92 14.84
CA SER A 370 16.64 -8.90 14.75
C SER A 370 16.95 -7.92 13.60
N PRO A 371 15.94 -7.45 12.84
CA PRO A 371 16.15 -6.41 11.83
C PRO A 371 16.70 -5.12 12.45
N ILE A 372 17.35 -4.30 11.61
CA ILE A 372 18.06 -3.08 12.04
C ILE A 372 17.11 -2.14 12.78
N LYS A 373 17.42 -1.88 14.05
CA LYS A 373 16.59 -1.05 14.93
C LYS A 373 16.79 0.43 14.60
N ILE A 374 15.90 0.97 13.77
CA ILE A 374 15.87 2.39 13.36
C ILE A 374 15.55 3.33 14.54
N VAL A 375 15.03 2.78 15.64
CA VAL A 375 14.49 3.54 16.77
C VAL A 375 15.37 3.36 18.01
N LYS A 376 15.81 4.50 18.56
CA LYS A 376 16.69 4.61 19.73
C LYS A 376 16.12 3.98 21.01
N ASN A 377 14.79 4.04 21.18
CA ASN A 377 14.05 3.38 22.25
C ASN A 377 12.80 2.70 21.68
N PRO A 378 12.76 1.35 21.55
CA PRO A 378 11.63 0.65 20.96
C PRO A 378 10.36 0.71 21.83
N ASP A 379 10.50 0.89 23.15
CA ASP A 379 9.39 1.00 24.09
C ASP A 379 8.89 2.45 24.24
N GLY A 380 9.48 3.40 23.51
CA GLY A 380 9.20 4.84 23.57
C GLY A 380 7.79 5.24 23.13
N SER A 381 7.35 6.42 23.56
CA SER A 381 6.04 6.99 23.26
C SER A 381 5.83 7.17 21.74
N MET A 382 6.84 7.67 21.02
CA MET A 382 6.81 7.85 19.57
C MET A 382 6.64 6.53 18.82
N GLN A 383 7.28 5.46 19.28
CA GLN A 383 7.20 4.16 18.61
C GLN A 383 5.83 3.49 18.80
N ARG A 384 5.19 3.69 19.96
CA ARG A 384 3.81 3.24 20.19
C ARG A 384 2.84 3.99 19.25
N ALA A 385 2.97 5.32 19.13
CA ALA A 385 2.15 6.10 18.19
C ALA A 385 2.32 5.65 16.73
N ALA A 386 3.56 5.38 16.28
CA ALA A 386 3.83 4.85 14.94
C ALA A 386 3.14 3.50 14.66
N MET A 387 3.16 2.57 15.63
CA MET A 387 2.50 1.27 15.50
C MET A 387 0.96 1.39 15.54
N THR A 388 0.43 2.17 16.49
CA THR A 388 -1.01 2.41 16.64
C THR A 388 -1.62 3.05 15.40
N GLN A 389 -0.90 3.97 14.73
CA GLN A 389 -1.40 4.61 13.51
C GLN A 389 -1.74 3.59 12.41
N SER A 390 -0.89 2.58 12.18
CA SER A 390 -1.15 1.57 11.14
C SER A 390 -2.41 0.74 11.41
N ALA A 391 -2.73 0.49 12.68
CA ALA A 391 -3.98 -0.15 13.08
C ALA A 391 -5.18 0.80 12.87
N LEU A 392 -5.11 2.04 13.37
CA LEU A 392 -6.19 3.04 13.23
C LEU A 392 -6.46 3.41 11.75
N ALA A 393 -5.44 3.42 10.89
CA ALA A 393 -5.59 3.65 9.46
C ALA A 393 -6.40 2.53 8.78
N LYS A 394 -6.11 1.27 9.16
CA LYS A 394 -6.85 0.10 8.69
C LYS A 394 -8.30 0.12 9.19
N GLU A 395 -8.52 0.36 10.48
CA GLU A 395 -9.85 0.44 11.09
C GLU A 395 -10.70 1.55 10.47
N ARG A 396 -10.16 2.78 10.35
CA ARG A 396 -10.84 3.91 9.68
C ARG A 396 -11.18 3.59 8.23
N ARG A 397 -10.34 2.81 7.53
CA ARG A 397 -10.62 2.36 6.16
C ARG A 397 -11.73 1.32 6.11
N GLU A 398 -11.67 0.30 6.96
CA GLU A 398 -12.69 -0.76 7.04
C GLU A 398 -14.05 -0.18 7.45
N LEU A 399 -14.09 0.75 8.41
CA LEU A 399 -15.29 1.48 8.82
C LEU A 399 -15.82 2.40 7.71
N LYS A 400 -14.97 3.03 6.90
CA LYS A 400 -15.40 3.82 5.75
C LYS A 400 -15.89 2.96 4.58
N GLU A 401 -15.26 1.83 4.30
CA GLU A 401 -15.72 0.86 3.30
C GLU A 401 -17.05 0.23 3.74
N ALA A 402 -17.23 -0.03 5.05
CA ALA A 402 -18.51 -0.42 5.64
C ALA A 402 -19.58 0.69 5.51
N GLN A 403 -19.29 1.94 5.89
CA GLN A 403 -20.23 3.06 5.70
C GLN A 403 -20.63 3.26 4.23
N GLN A 404 -19.68 3.19 3.30
CA GLN A 404 -19.97 3.29 1.86
C GLN A 404 -20.83 2.10 1.39
N ARG A 405 -20.60 0.90 1.92
CA ARG A 405 -21.44 -0.27 1.66
C ARG A 405 -22.85 -0.10 2.25
N THR A 406 -22.99 0.38 3.48
CA THR A 406 -24.30 0.65 4.11
C THR A 406 -25.06 1.73 3.34
N LEU A 407 -24.39 2.77 2.85
CA LEU A 407 -24.99 3.78 1.97
C LEU A 407 -25.48 3.15 0.64
N LEU A 408 -24.70 2.26 0.03
CA LEU A 408 -25.11 1.52 -1.18
C LEU A 408 -26.24 0.52 -0.93
N GLU A 409 -26.28 -0.11 0.24
CA GLU A 409 -27.36 -1.03 0.66
C GLU A 409 -28.63 -0.28 1.11
N ALA A 410 -28.50 0.98 1.51
CA ALA A 410 -29.61 1.89 1.86
C ALA A 410 -30.21 2.63 0.64
N ILE A 411 -29.60 2.56 -0.55
CA ILE A 411 -30.26 2.96 -1.80
C ILE A 411 -31.43 1.98 -2.04
N PRO A 412 -32.69 2.44 -2.15
CA PRO A 412 -33.81 1.56 -2.40
C PRO A 412 -33.64 0.79 -3.71
N LYS A 413 -33.81 -0.54 -3.66
CA LYS A 413 -33.60 -1.41 -4.83
C LYS A 413 -34.68 -1.26 -5.91
N ASP A 414 -35.78 -0.58 -5.60
CA ASP A 414 -36.97 -0.42 -6.43
C ASP A 414 -36.92 0.78 -7.40
N LEU A 415 -35.74 1.33 -7.70
CA LEU A 415 -35.53 2.47 -8.61
C LEU A 415 -35.91 2.22 -10.11
N SER A 416 -36.60 1.12 -10.41
CA SER A 416 -37.20 0.81 -11.73
C SER A 416 -38.73 0.89 -11.77
N ARG A 417 -39.43 0.77 -10.62
CA ARG A 417 -40.91 0.69 -10.59
C ARG A 417 -41.64 1.86 -11.30
N PRO A 418 -41.25 3.14 -11.13
CA PRO A 418 -41.90 4.27 -11.84
C PRO A 418 -41.72 4.26 -13.37
N TRP A 419 -40.87 3.38 -13.91
CA TRP A 419 -40.68 3.15 -15.35
C TRP A 419 -41.40 1.89 -15.86
N GLU A 420 -41.78 0.97 -14.97
CA GLU A 420 -42.53 -0.25 -15.31
C GLU A 420 -44.05 -0.06 -15.23
N ASP A 421 -44.51 0.88 -14.39
CA ASP A 421 -45.91 1.31 -14.36
C ASP A 421 -46.16 2.40 -15.43
N PRO A 422 -47.03 2.19 -16.43
CA PRO A 422 -47.34 3.18 -17.45
C PRO A 422 -48.12 4.40 -16.91
N LEU A 423 -48.85 4.25 -15.80
CA LEU A 423 -49.70 5.28 -15.19
C LEU A 423 -49.02 6.11 -14.08
N ALA A 424 -47.75 5.82 -13.76
CA ALA A 424 -46.99 6.57 -12.75
C ALA A 424 -46.97 8.09 -13.03
N ASP A 425 -47.26 8.87 -11.99
CA ASP A 425 -47.45 10.32 -12.06
C ASP A 425 -46.16 11.04 -12.54
N PRO A 426 -46.24 12.09 -13.38
CA PRO A 426 -45.05 12.70 -13.98
C PRO A 426 -44.00 13.19 -12.98
N GLY A 427 -44.43 13.58 -11.77
CA GLY A 427 -43.55 14.01 -10.69
C GLY A 427 -42.65 12.90 -10.13
N GLU A 428 -43.13 11.66 -10.02
CA GLU A 428 -42.33 10.55 -9.49
C GLU A 428 -41.21 10.13 -10.44
N ARG A 429 -41.50 10.16 -11.76
CA ARG A 429 -40.50 9.93 -12.80
C ARG A 429 -39.46 11.05 -12.85
N ALA A 430 -39.84 12.30 -12.58
CA ALA A 430 -38.91 13.42 -12.45
C ALA A 430 -37.99 13.27 -11.23
N LEU A 431 -38.54 12.96 -10.06
CA LEU A 431 -37.77 12.73 -8.83
C LEU A 431 -36.77 11.56 -8.99
N ALA A 432 -37.19 10.46 -9.63
CA ALA A 432 -36.32 9.34 -9.94
C ALA A 432 -35.22 9.68 -10.97
N ALA A 433 -35.49 10.62 -11.88
CA ALA A 433 -34.50 11.15 -12.82
C ALA A 433 -33.46 12.06 -12.12
N GLU A 434 -33.88 12.94 -11.21
CA GLU A 434 -32.97 13.75 -10.38
C GLU A 434 -32.10 12.85 -9.47
N LEU A 435 -32.69 11.83 -8.84
CA LEU A 435 -31.96 10.88 -7.99
C LEU A 435 -30.91 10.06 -8.75
N ARG A 436 -31.10 9.79 -10.05
CA ARG A 436 -30.04 9.27 -10.93
C ARG A 436 -29.08 10.38 -11.39
N GLY A 437 -29.58 11.58 -11.63
CA GLY A 437 -28.82 12.76 -12.08
C GLY A 437 -27.74 13.22 -11.11
N ILE A 438 -27.95 13.03 -9.79
CA ILE A 438 -26.94 13.28 -8.74
C ILE A 438 -25.62 12.52 -8.99
N GLY A 439 -25.65 11.39 -9.71
CA GLY A 439 -24.44 10.65 -10.10
C GLY A 439 -23.68 11.20 -11.31
N LEU A 440 -24.25 12.13 -12.08
CA LEU A 440 -23.68 12.68 -13.32
C LEU A 440 -23.85 14.21 -13.45
N GLY A 441 -23.88 14.91 -12.32
CA GLY A 441 -23.65 16.35 -12.31
C GLY A 441 -22.24 16.66 -12.80
N ALA A 442 -22.12 17.03 -14.09
CA ALA A 442 -20.88 17.56 -14.64
C ALA A 442 -20.54 18.86 -13.92
N THR A 443 -19.67 18.78 -12.91
CA THR A 443 -19.25 19.95 -12.15
C THR A 443 -18.58 20.90 -13.13
N GLU A 444 -19.15 22.09 -13.34
CA GLU A 444 -18.45 23.14 -14.07
C GLU A 444 -17.10 23.34 -13.41
N GLU A 445 -16.03 23.14 -14.18
CA GLU A 445 -14.69 23.39 -13.69
C GLU A 445 -14.61 24.86 -13.28
N PRO A 446 -14.39 25.18 -11.99
CA PRO A 446 -14.40 26.56 -11.52
C PRO A 446 -13.47 27.42 -12.36
N GLU A 447 -13.76 28.71 -12.52
CA GLU A 447 -12.99 29.56 -13.44
C GLU A 447 -11.48 29.57 -13.14
N TRP A 448 -11.08 29.46 -11.86
CA TRP A 448 -9.68 29.29 -11.46
C TRP A 448 -9.02 28.03 -12.04
N LYS A 449 -9.79 26.94 -12.21
CA LYS A 449 -9.34 25.65 -12.75
C LYS A 449 -9.20 25.71 -14.27
N ARG A 450 -10.15 26.38 -14.95
CA ARG A 450 -10.06 26.70 -16.40
C ARG A 450 -8.87 27.63 -16.69
N ALA A 451 -8.65 28.66 -15.87
CA ALA A 451 -7.58 29.65 -16.03
C ALA A 451 -6.17 29.08 -15.80
N ALA A 452 -6.00 28.10 -14.91
CA ALA A 452 -4.70 27.51 -14.59
C ALA A 452 -4.13 26.58 -15.67
N LEU A 453 -4.98 25.99 -16.53
CA LEU A 453 -4.58 24.96 -17.50
C LEU A 453 -3.83 25.49 -18.74
N GLY A 454 -3.81 26.82 -18.97
CA GLY A 454 -3.37 27.42 -20.23
C GLY A 454 -1.97 28.05 -20.27
N LYS A 455 -1.20 28.04 -19.18
CA LYS A 455 0.10 28.77 -19.09
C LYS A 455 1.27 27.82 -18.82
N ALA A 456 2.33 27.94 -19.63
CA ALA A 456 3.60 27.27 -19.35
C ALA A 456 4.23 27.86 -18.07
N PRO A 457 4.66 27.04 -17.10
CA PRO A 457 5.09 27.55 -15.79
C PRO A 457 6.49 28.19 -15.85
N THR A 458 6.55 29.48 -15.51
CA THR A 458 7.78 30.16 -15.08
C THR A 458 7.96 29.93 -13.59
N PHE A 459 9.12 29.42 -13.17
CA PHE A 459 9.41 29.15 -11.76
C PHE A 459 9.91 30.40 -11.04
N GLY A 460 9.41 30.62 -9.82
CA GLY A 460 9.80 31.72 -8.94
C GLY A 460 9.06 33.04 -9.22
N ILE A 461 9.04 33.91 -8.21
CA ILE A 461 8.58 35.29 -8.35
C ILE A 461 9.56 36.03 -9.27
N ARG A 462 9.04 36.88 -10.17
CA ARG A 462 9.84 37.92 -10.82
C ARG A 462 10.20 39.00 -9.80
N ASP A 463 11.27 38.76 -9.04
CA ASP A 463 11.94 39.81 -8.28
C ASP A 463 12.27 40.97 -9.24
N THR A 464 11.92 42.19 -8.85
CA THR A 464 12.06 43.39 -9.68
C THR A 464 13.49 43.90 -9.77
N ARG A 465 14.39 43.37 -8.94
CA ARG A 465 15.83 43.65 -8.97
C ARG A 465 16.52 42.88 -10.08
N SER A 466 17.58 43.44 -10.64
CA SER A 466 18.41 42.75 -11.63
C SER A 466 19.04 41.47 -11.06
N ILE A 467 19.37 40.52 -11.94
CA ILE A 467 20.06 39.27 -11.59
C ILE A 467 21.33 39.53 -10.78
N ARG A 468 22.06 40.60 -11.12
CA ARG A 468 23.27 41.02 -10.41
C ARG A 468 22.98 41.46 -8.97
N GLU A 469 22.00 42.34 -8.77
CA GLU A 469 21.60 42.78 -7.42
C GLU A 469 21.05 41.62 -6.59
N GLN A 470 20.37 40.64 -7.22
CA GLN A 470 19.96 39.40 -6.55
C GLN A 470 21.18 38.61 -6.06
N ARG A 471 22.19 38.36 -6.91
CA ARG A 471 23.44 37.65 -6.56
C ARG A 471 24.21 38.38 -5.45
N GLU A 472 24.44 39.69 -5.61
CA GLU A 472 25.14 40.54 -4.62
C GLU A 472 24.38 40.62 -3.28
N SER A 473 23.06 40.41 -3.28
CA SER A 473 22.29 40.36 -2.04
C SER A 473 22.49 39.09 -1.21
N LEU A 474 23.01 37.98 -1.76
CA LEU A 474 23.06 36.69 -1.06
C LEU A 474 24.07 36.68 0.10
N PRO A 475 23.79 35.99 1.24
CA PRO A 475 24.71 35.94 2.38
C PRO A 475 26.14 35.54 2.03
N ILE A 476 26.31 34.57 1.12
CA ILE A 476 27.61 34.10 0.65
C ILE A 476 28.45 35.17 -0.07
N TYR A 477 27.84 36.18 -0.70
CA TYR A 477 28.57 37.21 -1.45
C TYR A 477 29.50 38.02 -0.55
N ARG A 478 29.08 38.29 0.70
CA ARG A 478 29.88 38.99 1.72
C ARG A 478 31.14 38.23 2.14
N LEU A 479 31.21 36.93 1.85
CA LEU A 479 32.31 36.04 2.19
C LEU A 479 33.00 35.46 0.94
N ARG A 480 32.69 35.96 -0.26
CA ARG A 480 33.19 35.46 -1.55
C ARG A 480 34.72 35.33 -1.56
N ASP A 481 35.42 36.40 -1.20
CA ASP A 481 36.89 36.43 -1.28
C ASP A 481 37.53 35.55 -0.18
N GLN A 482 36.90 35.47 1.00
CA GLN A 482 37.32 34.59 2.09
C GLN A 482 37.13 33.11 1.72
N LEU A 483 36.05 32.77 1.01
CA LEU A 483 35.80 31.43 0.50
C LEU A 483 36.80 31.05 -0.60
N ILE A 484 37.07 31.94 -1.56
CA ILE A 484 38.05 31.71 -2.62
C ILE A 484 39.44 31.48 -2.02
N GLN A 485 39.82 32.26 -1.00
CA GLN A 485 41.07 32.06 -0.27
C GLN A 485 41.08 30.73 0.51
N ALA A 486 40.01 30.38 1.23
CA ALA A 486 39.91 29.10 1.95
C ALA A 486 40.02 27.87 1.02
N VAL A 487 39.42 27.92 -0.18
CA VAL A 487 39.55 26.86 -1.20
C VAL A 487 40.94 26.86 -1.85
N ARG A 488 41.60 28.02 -1.98
CA ARG A 488 42.99 28.10 -2.46
C ARG A 488 43.95 27.40 -1.50
N ASP A 489 43.85 27.71 -0.21
CA ASP A 489 44.81 27.28 0.80
C ASP A 489 44.64 25.80 1.21
N ASN A 490 43.42 25.26 1.10
CA ASN A 490 43.11 23.89 1.56
C ASN A 490 42.77 22.96 0.40
N GLN A 491 43.15 21.68 0.48
CA GLN A 491 42.80 20.67 -0.53
C GLN A 491 41.34 20.19 -0.38
N VAL A 492 40.87 20.10 0.88
CA VAL A 492 39.48 19.78 1.22
C VAL A 492 38.91 20.90 2.10
N LEU A 493 37.65 21.27 1.90
CA LEU A 493 36.95 22.27 2.70
C LEU A 493 35.51 21.81 3.01
N VAL A 494 35.14 21.76 4.29
CA VAL A 494 33.74 21.56 4.70
C VAL A 494 33.07 22.92 4.77
N VAL A 495 31.96 23.12 4.04
CA VAL A 495 31.25 24.41 4.00
C VAL A 495 29.85 24.26 4.58
N ILE A 496 29.65 24.82 5.78
CA ILE A 496 28.33 24.91 6.42
C ILE A 496 27.61 26.16 5.89
N GLY A 497 26.32 26.05 5.62
CA GLY A 497 25.46 27.21 5.52
C GLY A 497 23.99 26.83 5.35
N GLU A 498 23.10 27.66 5.87
CA GLU A 498 21.65 27.47 5.76
C GLU A 498 21.21 27.32 4.29
N THR A 499 20.13 26.57 4.07
CA THR A 499 19.47 26.50 2.77
C THR A 499 19.01 27.90 2.34
N GLY A 500 19.38 28.35 1.14
CA GLY A 500 19.08 29.70 0.64
C GLY A 500 20.19 30.76 0.88
N SER A 501 21.27 30.40 1.58
CA SER A 501 22.46 31.28 1.75
C SER A 501 23.25 31.55 0.46
N GLY A 502 22.99 30.78 -0.61
CA GLY A 502 23.62 30.92 -1.93
C GLY A 502 24.66 29.85 -2.29
N LYS A 503 24.93 28.86 -1.43
CA LYS A 503 25.94 27.81 -1.64
C LYS A 503 25.97 27.23 -3.07
N THR A 504 24.95 26.45 -3.42
CA THR A 504 24.91 25.64 -4.64
C THR A 504 24.88 26.45 -5.93
N THR A 505 24.33 27.68 -5.91
CA THR A 505 24.26 28.55 -7.08
C THR A 505 25.51 29.40 -7.26
N GLN A 506 26.07 29.97 -6.18
CA GLN A 506 27.16 30.93 -6.29
C GLN A 506 28.56 30.32 -6.17
N MET A 507 28.75 29.22 -5.43
CA MET A 507 30.10 28.68 -5.20
C MET A 507 30.77 28.22 -6.50
N THR A 508 30.02 27.54 -7.36
CA THR A 508 30.46 27.14 -8.71
C THR A 508 30.83 28.35 -9.58
N GLN A 509 30.01 29.40 -9.56
CA GLN A 509 30.25 30.64 -10.29
C GLN A 509 31.52 31.34 -9.77
N TYR A 510 31.67 31.53 -8.46
CA TYR A 510 32.85 32.18 -7.86
C TYR A 510 34.16 31.41 -8.13
N LEU A 511 34.11 30.08 -8.20
CA LEU A 511 35.27 29.24 -8.52
C LEU A 511 35.61 29.28 -10.01
N ALA A 512 34.62 29.37 -10.91
CA ALA A 512 34.85 29.62 -12.32
C ALA A 512 35.44 31.04 -12.55
N GLU A 513 34.87 32.06 -11.91
CA GLU A 513 35.36 33.44 -11.90
C GLU A 513 36.80 33.54 -11.34
N ALA A 514 37.19 32.66 -10.41
CA ALA A 514 38.54 32.56 -9.86
C ALA A 514 39.52 31.71 -10.71
N GLY A 515 39.11 31.23 -11.89
CA GLY A 515 39.98 30.54 -12.85
C GLY A 515 40.14 29.02 -12.66
N TYR A 516 39.39 28.38 -11.75
CA TYR A 516 39.48 26.91 -11.58
C TYR A 516 39.02 26.13 -12.82
N THR A 517 38.26 26.76 -13.72
CA THR A 517 37.84 26.20 -15.01
C THR A 517 38.95 26.10 -16.06
N SER A 518 40.10 26.76 -15.85
CA SER A 518 41.22 26.74 -16.82
C SER A 518 41.99 25.41 -16.85
N ALA A 519 41.89 24.58 -15.80
CA ALA A 519 42.61 23.31 -15.67
C ALA A 519 41.71 22.06 -15.77
N GLY A 520 40.38 22.24 -15.77
CA GLY A 520 39.41 21.15 -15.73
C GLY A 520 38.00 21.68 -15.46
N LYS A 521 37.00 20.79 -15.46
CA LYS A 521 35.60 21.18 -15.20
C LYS A 521 35.33 21.30 -13.71
N ILE A 522 34.34 22.11 -13.34
CA ILE A 522 33.79 22.18 -11.98
C ILE A 522 32.57 21.25 -11.91
N GLY A 523 32.68 20.19 -11.13
CA GLY A 523 31.59 19.24 -10.87
C GLY A 523 30.85 19.62 -9.59
N CYS A 524 29.53 19.73 -9.64
CA CYS A 524 28.70 19.91 -8.44
C CYS A 524 27.63 18.81 -8.39
N THR A 525 27.70 17.93 -7.38
CA THR A 525 26.72 16.86 -7.22
C THR A 525 25.48 17.32 -6.44
N GLN A 526 24.39 16.59 -6.61
CA GLN A 526 23.13 16.75 -5.89
C GLN A 526 22.53 15.36 -5.64
N PRO A 527 22.03 15.06 -4.44
CA PRO A 527 21.33 13.79 -4.19
C PRO A 527 20.03 13.66 -5.00
N ARG A 528 19.43 14.79 -5.47
CA ARG A 528 18.12 14.81 -6.12
C ARG A 528 18.16 15.34 -7.56
N ARG A 529 17.70 14.51 -8.52
CA ARG A 529 17.58 14.84 -9.96
C ARG A 529 16.99 16.22 -10.24
N VAL A 530 15.85 16.54 -9.61
CA VAL A 530 15.13 17.81 -9.87
C VAL A 530 15.95 19.02 -9.41
N ALA A 531 16.73 18.90 -8.33
CA ALA A 531 17.60 19.96 -7.84
C ALA A 531 18.77 20.20 -8.81
N ALA A 532 19.42 19.14 -9.31
CA ALA A 532 20.47 19.27 -10.33
C ALA A 532 19.97 20.04 -11.58
N MET A 533 18.78 19.68 -12.09
CA MET A 533 18.18 20.35 -13.25
C MET A 533 17.81 21.82 -12.96
N SER A 534 17.17 22.09 -11.82
CA SER A 534 16.68 23.44 -11.50
C SER A 534 17.82 24.39 -11.16
N VAL A 535 18.86 23.92 -10.46
CA VAL A 535 20.06 24.71 -10.16
C VAL A 535 20.86 24.96 -11.44
N ALA A 536 21.11 23.94 -12.28
CA ALA A 536 21.83 24.14 -13.54
C ALA A 536 21.12 25.15 -14.45
N LYS A 537 19.79 25.04 -14.56
CA LYS A 537 18.98 26.02 -15.30
C LYS A 537 19.11 27.43 -14.71
N ARG A 538 18.94 27.58 -13.39
CA ARG A 538 19.04 28.88 -12.72
C ARG A 538 20.44 29.50 -12.85
N VAL A 539 21.50 28.68 -12.83
CA VAL A 539 22.88 29.16 -12.98
C VAL A 539 23.20 29.50 -14.43
N ALA A 540 22.66 28.77 -15.43
CA ALA A 540 22.72 29.20 -16.82
C ALA A 540 22.01 30.57 -17.02
N GLU A 541 20.84 30.75 -16.41
CA GLU A 541 20.11 32.04 -16.40
C GLU A 541 20.87 33.16 -15.65
N GLU A 542 21.66 32.85 -14.61
CA GLU A 542 22.48 33.82 -13.87
C GLU A 542 23.81 34.19 -14.55
N VAL A 543 24.39 33.27 -15.33
CA VAL A 543 25.62 33.48 -16.13
C VAL A 543 25.29 34.12 -17.49
N GLY A 544 24.13 33.80 -18.07
CA GLY A 544 23.67 34.32 -19.37
C GLY A 544 23.89 33.38 -20.56
N CYS A 545 24.35 32.15 -20.33
CA CYS A 545 24.51 31.12 -21.36
C CYS A 545 23.21 30.31 -21.57
N ARG A 546 23.11 29.51 -22.64
CA ARG A 546 22.05 28.50 -22.74
C ARG A 546 22.41 27.26 -21.93
N LEU A 547 21.40 26.59 -21.40
CA LEU A 547 21.57 25.34 -20.67
C LEU A 547 22.07 24.24 -21.62
N GLY A 548 23.25 23.67 -21.30
CA GLY A 548 23.99 22.73 -22.15
C GLY A 548 25.21 23.34 -22.85
N GLU A 549 25.36 24.67 -22.86
CA GLU A 549 26.60 25.37 -23.26
C GLU A 549 27.57 25.37 -22.07
N GLU A 550 28.05 26.53 -21.61
CA GLU A 550 29.01 26.65 -20.48
C GLU A 550 28.52 26.02 -19.17
N VAL A 551 27.21 26.10 -18.90
CA VAL A 551 26.53 25.48 -17.74
C VAL A 551 25.62 24.36 -18.24
N GLY A 552 25.81 23.15 -17.72
CA GLY A 552 25.05 21.97 -18.11
C GLY A 552 24.75 21.04 -16.93
N TYR A 553 23.99 19.98 -17.20
CA TYR A 553 23.73 18.93 -16.20
C TYR A 553 23.70 17.51 -16.76
N SER A 554 24.06 16.53 -15.94
CA SER A 554 23.98 15.10 -16.28
C SER A 554 23.34 14.29 -15.14
N ILE A 555 22.24 13.60 -15.44
CA ILE A 555 21.50 12.79 -14.47
C ILE A 555 21.09 11.44 -15.09
N ARG A 556 20.78 10.43 -14.26
CA ARG A 556 20.41 9.10 -14.78
C ARG A 556 19.22 9.18 -15.74
N PHE A 557 19.46 8.79 -16.99
CA PHE A 557 18.55 8.86 -18.15
C PHE A 557 18.37 10.22 -18.86
N GLU A 558 19.17 11.24 -18.56
CA GLU A 558 19.03 12.58 -19.16
C GLU A 558 20.36 13.37 -19.05
N ASP A 559 21.00 13.70 -20.17
CA ASP A 559 22.24 14.48 -20.21
C ASP A 559 22.06 15.73 -21.09
N CYS A 560 22.46 16.87 -20.54
CA CYS A 560 22.37 18.19 -21.13
C CYS A 560 23.70 18.92 -20.89
N THR A 561 24.76 18.38 -21.49
CA THR A 561 26.13 18.92 -21.50
C THR A 561 26.71 18.90 -22.90
N SER A 562 27.75 19.71 -23.11
CA SER A 562 28.53 19.79 -24.34
C SER A 562 30.03 19.68 -24.05
N LYS A 563 30.86 19.79 -25.09
CA LYS A 563 32.31 19.92 -24.91
C LYS A 563 32.65 21.18 -24.10
N ASP A 564 31.92 22.26 -24.38
CA ASP A 564 32.13 23.62 -23.87
C ASP A 564 31.61 23.82 -22.44
N THR A 565 30.85 22.86 -21.88
CA THR A 565 30.38 22.90 -20.49
C THR A 565 31.53 22.91 -19.50
N VAL A 566 31.73 24.00 -18.78
CA VAL A 566 32.74 24.19 -17.73
C VAL A 566 32.19 23.99 -16.31
N ILE A 567 30.90 24.29 -16.08
CA ILE A 567 30.19 24.02 -14.83
C ILE A 567 29.16 22.90 -15.10
N LYS A 568 29.35 21.75 -14.48
CA LYS A 568 28.50 20.56 -14.65
C LYS A 568 27.84 20.16 -13.35
N TYR A 569 26.53 20.33 -13.27
CA TYR A 569 25.71 19.79 -12.18
C TYR A 569 25.34 18.33 -12.46
N MET A 570 25.35 17.47 -11.46
CA MET A 570 25.00 16.06 -11.68
C MET A 570 24.38 15.40 -10.46
N THR A 571 23.75 14.25 -10.64
CA THR A 571 23.43 13.39 -9.48
C THR A 571 24.66 12.62 -9.02
N ASP A 572 24.81 12.38 -7.72
CA ASP A 572 25.92 11.62 -7.11
C ASP A 572 26.23 10.31 -7.89
N GLY A 573 25.20 9.53 -8.21
CA GLY A 573 25.33 8.28 -8.99
C GLY A 573 25.80 8.43 -10.45
N MET A 574 25.88 9.65 -10.99
CA MET A 574 26.52 9.94 -12.28
C MET A 574 28.01 10.24 -12.10
N LEU A 575 28.41 11.03 -11.09
CA LEU A 575 29.82 11.20 -10.75
C LEU A 575 30.46 9.84 -10.40
N LEU A 576 29.73 8.99 -9.67
CA LEU A 576 30.16 7.62 -9.37
C LEU A 576 30.35 6.76 -10.64
N ARG A 577 29.56 7.00 -11.69
CA ARG A 577 29.68 6.31 -12.98
C ARG A 577 30.79 6.89 -13.87
N GLU A 578 31.17 8.14 -13.67
CA GLU A 578 32.36 8.71 -14.31
C GLU A 578 33.63 8.23 -13.61
N ALA A 579 33.61 8.10 -12.27
CA ALA A 579 34.68 7.45 -11.50
C ALA A 579 34.83 5.94 -11.77
N LEU A 580 33.83 5.27 -12.37
CA LEU A 580 33.96 3.90 -12.91
C LEU A 580 34.80 3.84 -14.21
N LEU A 581 34.91 4.96 -14.95
CA LEU A 581 35.58 5.05 -16.25
C LEU A 581 36.92 5.79 -16.17
N ASP A 582 37.09 6.64 -15.16
CA ASP A 582 38.24 7.50 -14.88
C ASP A 582 38.48 7.52 -13.36
N GLU A 583 39.28 6.58 -12.85
CA GLU A 583 39.54 6.40 -11.42
C GLU A 583 40.18 7.62 -10.74
N ASP A 584 40.83 8.50 -11.50
CA ASP A 584 41.46 9.74 -11.01
C ASP A 584 40.59 10.99 -11.25
N VAL A 585 39.40 10.83 -11.87
CA VAL A 585 38.46 11.90 -12.26
C VAL A 585 39.17 13.11 -12.92
N ALA A 586 40.08 12.81 -13.84
CA ALA A 586 40.96 13.75 -14.53
C ALA A 586 40.23 14.88 -15.26
N ALA A 587 38.96 14.66 -15.66
CA ALA A 587 38.11 15.70 -16.25
C ALA A 587 37.79 16.89 -15.31
N TYR A 588 38.04 16.76 -14.00
CA TYR A 588 37.64 17.72 -12.98
C TYR A 588 38.83 18.36 -12.25
N SER A 589 38.72 19.68 -11.99
CA SER A 589 39.64 20.46 -11.15
C SER A 589 39.08 20.72 -9.75
N VAL A 590 37.75 20.86 -9.64
CA VAL A 590 37.04 21.01 -8.37
C VAL A 590 35.79 20.14 -8.38
N ILE A 591 35.58 19.39 -7.29
CA ILE A 591 34.36 18.62 -7.04
C ILE A 591 33.68 19.20 -5.79
N ILE A 592 32.39 19.51 -5.91
CA ILE A 592 31.53 19.93 -4.80
C ILE A 592 30.49 18.83 -4.56
N LEU A 593 30.52 18.23 -3.37
CA LEU A 593 29.52 17.28 -2.89
C LEU A 593 28.50 18.04 -2.04
N ASP A 594 27.35 18.38 -2.62
CA ASP A 594 26.36 19.26 -1.99
C ASP A 594 25.15 18.53 -1.42
N GLU A 595 24.59 19.13 -0.36
CA GLU A 595 23.63 18.50 0.56
C GLU A 595 24.09 17.13 1.06
N ALA A 596 25.41 17.02 1.35
CA ALA A 596 26.10 15.83 1.87
C ALA A 596 25.44 15.22 3.12
N HIS A 597 24.64 16.02 3.83
CA HIS A 597 23.84 15.61 4.97
C HIS A 597 22.67 14.66 4.63
N GLU A 598 22.26 14.51 3.35
CA GLU A 598 21.26 13.50 2.96
C GLU A 598 21.80 12.06 3.04
N ARG A 599 23.14 11.88 3.09
CA ARG A 599 23.84 10.60 3.34
C ARG A 599 23.29 9.43 2.50
N THR A 600 23.24 9.63 1.18
CA THR A 600 22.79 8.59 0.23
C THR A 600 23.88 7.55 0.03
N ILE A 601 23.51 6.37 -0.49
CA ILE A 601 24.49 5.29 -0.76
C ILE A 601 25.60 5.77 -1.72
N HIS A 602 25.24 6.58 -2.73
CA HIS A 602 26.21 7.09 -3.70
C HIS A 602 27.12 8.16 -3.10
N THR A 603 26.61 9.00 -2.19
CA THR A 603 27.40 10.03 -1.49
C THR A 603 28.47 9.38 -0.61
N ASP A 604 28.09 8.36 0.17
CA ASP A 604 28.99 7.66 1.10
C ASP A 604 30.08 6.85 0.38
N VAL A 605 29.76 6.27 -0.78
CA VAL A 605 30.75 5.62 -1.65
C VAL A 605 31.69 6.64 -2.28
N LEU A 606 31.17 7.77 -2.77
CA LEU A 606 31.99 8.86 -3.32
C LEU A 606 32.96 9.43 -2.27
N PHE A 607 32.59 9.50 -1.00
CA PHE A 607 33.52 9.93 0.05
C PHE A 607 34.77 9.05 0.12
N GLY A 608 34.62 7.72 0.18
CA GLY A 608 35.76 6.79 0.25
C GLY A 608 36.61 6.81 -1.02
N LEU A 609 35.97 6.84 -2.20
CA LEU A 609 36.66 6.94 -3.49
C LEU A 609 37.46 8.24 -3.59
N LEU A 610 36.82 9.39 -3.36
CA LEU A 610 37.47 10.70 -3.50
C LEU A 610 38.54 10.93 -2.42
N LYS A 611 38.38 10.39 -1.21
CA LYS A 611 39.45 10.38 -0.18
C LYS A 611 40.69 9.62 -0.68
N GLY A 612 40.50 8.52 -1.40
CA GLY A 612 41.57 7.80 -2.11
C GLY A 612 42.19 8.60 -3.27
N VAL A 613 41.37 9.27 -4.10
CA VAL A 613 41.86 10.12 -5.19
C VAL A 613 42.66 11.32 -4.67
N LEU A 614 42.20 12.00 -3.62
CA LEU A 614 42.87 13.16 -3.02
C LEU A 614 44.25 12.84 -2.45
N ALA A 615 44.51 11.59 -2.07
CA ALA A 615 45.84 11.15 -1.67
C ALA A 615 46.83 11.11 -2.87
N ARG A 616 46.33 10.83 -4.08
CA ARG A 616 47.09 10.79 -5.34
C ARG A 616 47.17 12.16 -6.02
N ARG A 617 46.01 12.80 -6.23
CA ARG A 617 45.85 14.10 -6.90
C ARG A 617 45.75 15.25 -5.89
N ARG A 618 46.87 15.95 -5.69
CA ARG A 618 46.98 17.14 -4.84
C ARG A 618 46.50 18.44 -5.51
N ASP A 619 46.31 18.40 -6.82
CA ASP A 619 45.71 19.45 -7.65
C ASP A 619 44.19 19.51 -7.51
N LEU A 620 43.54 18.35 -7.33
CA LEU A 620 42.09 18.24 -7.16
C LEU A 620 41.63 18.87 -5.84
N LYS A 621 40.67 19.80 -5.92
CA LYS A 621 39.99 20.38 -4.76
C LYS A 621 38.66 19.67 -4.49
N LEU A 622 38.40 19.32 -3.23
CA LEU A 622 37.09 18.80 -2.78
C LEU A 622 36.42 19.80 -1.84
N ILE A 623 35.14 20.07 -2.08
CA ILE A 623 34.30 20.87 -1.19
C ILE A 623 33.09 20.03 -0.78
N VAL A 624 32.83 19.93 0.53
CA VAL A 624 31.70 19.18 1.07
C VAL A 624 30.72 20.18 1.70
N THR A 625 29.58 20.42 1.06
CA THR A 625 28.60 21.40 1.55
C THR A 625 27.48 20.73 2.35
N SER A 626 27.19 21.32 3.51
CA SER A 626 26.17 20.86 4.46
C SER A 626 25.25 21.99 4.92
N ALA A 627 24.03 21.61 5.34
CA ALA A 627 23.07 22.47 6.02
C ALA A 627 22.85 22.06 7.50
N THR A 628 23.71 21.17 8.03
CA THR A 628 23.58 20.59 9.37
C THR A 628 24.89 20.67 10.17
N LEU A 629 24.78 20.44 11.49
CA LEU A 629 25.88 20.59 12.46
C LEU A 629 26.87 19.41 12.50
N ASP A 630 26.66 18.32 11.76
CA ASP A 630 27.57 17.15 11.70
C ASP A 630 28.91 17.44 10.99
N ALA A 631 29.25 18.72 10.77
CA ALA A 631 30.44 19.18 10.08
C ALA A 631 31.76 18.70 10.71
N GLU A 632 31.78 18.49 12.03
CA GLU A 632 32.91 17.89 12.76
C GLU A 632 33.20 16.48 12.23
N LYS A 633 32.16 15.64 12.05
CA LYS A 633 32.31 14.29 11.49
C LYS A 633 32.80 14.28 10.04
N PHE A 634 32.37 15.25 9.23
CA PHE A 634 32.90 15.44 7.87
C PHE A 634 34.37 15.89 7.89
N SER A 635 34.73 16.81 8.80
CA SER A 635 36.10 17.28 9.02
C SER A 635 37.03 16.12 9.40
N ASP A 636 36.71 15.39 10.48
CA ASP A 636 37.52 14.29 11.01
C ASP A 636 37.78 13.20 9.95
N TYR A 637 36.73 12.82 9.23
CA TYR A 637 36.83 11.82 8.16
C TYR A 637 37.72 12.30 6.99
N PHE A 638 37.69 13.58 6.63
CA PHE A 638 38.53 14.18 5.60
C PHE A 638 39.81 14.84 6.19
N PHE A 639 40.53 14.10 7.03
CA PHE A 639 41.85 14.48 7.57
C PHE A 639 41.84 15.74 8.47
N ALA A 640 40.77 15.96 9.23
CA ALA A 640 40.53 17.17 10.04
C ALA A 640 40.57 18.48 9.22
N CYS A 641 39.97 18.45 8.02
CA CYS A 641 39.96 19.61 7.12
C CYS A 641 39.09 20.77 7.65
N PRO A 642 39.44 22.04 7.38
CA PRO A 642 38.77 23.17 7.99
C PRO A 642 37.29 23.30 7.61
N ILE A 643 36.54 23.86 8.57
CA ILE A 643 35.10 24.12 8.49
C ILE A 643 34.89 25.62 8.24
N PHE A 644 34.24 25.96 7.12
CA PHE A 644 33.89 27.33 6.73
C PHE A 644 32.38 27.55 6.90
N THR A 645 31.99 28.45 7.80
CA THR A 645 30.57 28.67 8.15
C THR A 645 30.05 29.95 7.53
N ILE A 646 29.11 29.81 6.58
CA ILE A 646 28.36 30.93 6.00
C ILE A 646 27.20 31.27 6.94
N PRO A 647 27.11 32.50 7.47
CA PRO A 647 26.07 32.89 8.41
C PRO A 647 24.69 32.88 7.74
N GLY A 648 23.69 32.57 8.56
CA GLY A 648 22.32 32.37 8.14
C GLY A 648 21.61 33.60 7.59
N ARG A 649 20.40 33.34 7.06
CA ARG A 649 19.40 34.37 6.76
C ARG A 649 18.00 34.02 7.24
N THR A 650 17.82 32.86 7.88
CA THR A 650 16.52 32.51 8.47
C THR A 650 16.14 33.51 9.56
N PHE A 651 14.87 33.90 9.55
CA PHE A 651 14.25 34.61 10.64
C PHE A 651 14.00 33.65 11.81
N PRO A 652 13.92 34.14 13.06
CA PRO A 652 13.66 33.28 14.21
C PRO A 652 12.34 32.51 14.05
N VAL A 653 12.38 31.23 14.40
CA VAL A 653 11.21 30.35 14.44
C VAL A 653 10.92 29.97 15.89
N GLU A 654 9.74 30.31 16.38
CA GLU A 654 9.26 29.84 17.69
C GLU A 654 8.94 28.34 17.59
N VAL A 655 9.50 27.52 18.49
CA VAL A 655 9.28 26.06 18.50
C VAL A 655 8.43 25.67 19.69
N LEU A 656 7.22 25.21 19.40
CA LEU A 656 6.21 24.79 20.36
C LEU A 656 6.14 23.24 20.37
N TYR A 657 6.05 22.65 21.55
CA TYR A 657 5.95 21.19 21.73
C TYR A 657 4.61 20.81 22.37
N ALA A 658 4.09 19.63 22.02
CA ALA A 658 2.98 19.02 22.75
C ALA A 658 3.38 18.76 24.22
N LYS A 659 2.42 18.92 25.14
CA LYS A 659 2.65 18.62 26.57
C LYS A 659 2.70 17.12 26.86
N GLU A 660 1.85 16.37 26.17
CA GLU A 660 1.68 14.93 26.30
C GLU A 660 1.91 14.24 24.93
N PRO A 661 2.20 12.93 24.88
CA PRO A 661 2.44 12.25 23.61
C PRO A 661 1.14 11.94 22.87
N GLU A 662 0.94 12.54 21.69
CA GLU A 662 -0.24 12.31 20.85
C GLU A 662 -0.22 10.89 20.24
N SER A 663 -1.27 10.10 20.52
CA SER A 663 -1.37 8.72 20.02
C SER A 663 -1.86 8.64 18.57
N ASP A 664 -2.69 9.59 18.14
CA ASP A 664 -3.07 9.80 16.74
C ASP A 664 -2.61 11.17 16.25
N TYR A 665 -1.36 11.20 15.81
CA TYR A 665 -0.73 12.39 15.26
C TYR A 665 -1.40 12.92 13.97
N MET A 666 -2.29 12.16 13.30
CA MET A 666 -3.02 12.66 12.13
C MET A 666 -4.21 13.54 12.52
N ASP A 667 -4.92 13.17 13.59
CA ASP A 667 -6.04 13.97 14.09
C ASP A 667 -5.54 15.20 14.83
N ALA A 668 -4.53 15.04 15.70
CA ALA A 668 -3.83 16.15 16.35
C ALA A 668 -3.25 17.16 15.33
N ALA A 669 -2.74 16.68 14.19
CA ALA A 669 -2.29 17.55 13.09
C ALA A 669 -3.43 18.36 12.47
N LEU A 670 -4.58 17.74 12.21
CA LEU A 670 -5.75 18.41 11.63
C LEU A 670 -6.30 19.47 12.60
N ILE A 671 -6.43 19.12 13.88
CA ILE A 671 -6.85 20.05 14.96
C ILE A 671 -5.88 21.23 15.03
N THR A 672 -4.56 20.97 15.03
CA THR A 672 -3.53 22.02 15.06
C THR A 672 -3.60 22.94 13.84
N VAL A 673 -3.77 22.41 12.63
CA VAL A 673 -3.94 23.21 11.40
C VAL A 673 -5.18 24.11 11.49
N MET A 674 -6.31 23.59 11.97
CA MET A 674 -7.54 24.36 12.15
C MET A 674 -7.39 25.43 13.23
N GLN A 675 -6.71 25.13 14.34
CA GLN A 675 -6.41 26.11 15.39
C GLN A 675 -5.54 27.25 14.84
N ILE A 676 -4.44 26.94 14.16
CA ILE A 676 -3.56 27.95 13.52
C ILE A 676 -4.38 28.84 12.56
N HIS A 677 -5.25 28.24 11.73
CA HIS A 677 -6.10 29.00 10.81
C HIS A 677 -7.02 30.00 11.52
N LEU A 678 -7.56 29.65 12.70
CA LEU A 678 -8.50 30.46 13.46
C LEU A 678 -7.84 31.46 14.42
N THR A 679 -6.65 31.17 14.96
CA THR A 679 -6.04 31.97 16.05
C THR A 679 -4.75 32.71 15.67
N GLU A 680 -4.04 32.28 14.63
CA GLU A 680 -2.76 32.89 14.23
C GLU A 680 -2.92 33.85 13.03
N PRO A 681 -2.09 34.91 12.93
CA PRO A 681 -2.10 35.85 11.80
C PRO A 681 -1.97 35.22 10.40
N GLU A 682 -2.13 36.03 9.34
CA GLU A 682 -1.94 35.59 7.95
C GLU A 682 -0.56 34.96 7.72
N GLY A 683 -0.52 33.98 6.80
CA GLY A 683 0.66 33.17 6.50
C GLY A 683 0.26 31.71 6.26
N ASP A 684 0.91 31.05 5.31
CA ASP A 684 0.57 29.70 4.88
C ASP A 684 1.14 28.63 5.82
N ILE A 685 0.48 27.45 5.81
CA ILE A 685 0.78 26.35 6.72
C ILE A 685 1.40 25.19 5.93
N LEU A 686 2.57 24.70 6.38
CA LEU A 686 3.21 23.48 5.89
C LEU A 686 3.02 22.36 6.92
N LEU A 687 2.14 21.40 6.60
CA LEU A 687 1.96 20.18 7.39
C LEU A 687 2.80 19.04 6.81
N PHE A 688 3.70 18.50 7.62
CA PHE A 688 4.40 17.25 7.30
C PHE A 688 3.51 16.04 7.64
N LEU A 689 3.42 15.05 6.74
CA LEU A 689 2.80 13.75 7.02
C LEU A 689 3.63 12.58 6.48
N THR A 690 3.45 11.43 7.11
CA THR A 690 3.84 10.12 6.57
C THR A 690 3.05 9.82 5.29
N GLY A 691 3.74 9.39 4.23
CA GLY A 691 3.16 9.20 2.89
C GLY A 691 1.88 8.33 2.87
N GLN A 692 0.89 8.77 2.10
CA GLN A 692 -0.47 8.25 2.12
C GLN A 692 -0.60 6.78 1.71
N GLU A 693 -1.48 6.05 2.40
CA GLU A 693 -2.12 4.83 1.89
C GLU A 693 -3.49 5.10 1.25
N GLY A 694 -4.11 6.25 1.56
CA GLY A 694 -5.46 6.63 1.11
C GLY A 694 -5.58 7.08 -0.35
N ASP A 695 -4.77 8.06 -0.77
CA ASP A 695 -4.81 8.54 -2.16
C ASP A 695 -3.73 7.87 -3.02
N ARG A 696 -4.15 6.81 -3.73
CA ARG A 696 -3.45 6.26 -4.89
C ARG A 696 -3.54 7.20 -6.10
N HIS A 697 -3.25 8.48 -5.91
CA HIS A 697 -3.11 9.51 -6.94
C HIS A 697 -1.78 10.23 -6.70
N ARG A 698 -0.68 9.68 -7.23
CA ARG A 698 0.50 10.51 -7.55
C ARG A 698 -0.02 11.59 -8.51
N ARG A 699 -0.19 12.80 -8.00
CA ARG A 699 -0.81 13.92 -8.71
C ARG A 699 -0.02 14.18 -9.99
N ALA A 700 -0.72 14.35 -11.12
CA ALA A 700 -0.09 14.78 -12.36
C ALA A 700 0.63 16.12 -12.12
N ASP A 701 1.82 16.32 -12.68
CA ASP A 701 2.72 17.44 -12.37
C ASP A 701 2.07 18.82 -12.27
N ALA A 702 1.06 19.11 -13.11
CA ALA A 702 0.30 20.35 -13.04
C ALA A 702 -0.23 20.63 -11.61
N MET A 703 -0.72 19.61 -10.90
CA MET A 703 -1.15 19.70 -9.50
C MET A 703 0.00 19.79 -8.49
N GLN A 704 1.23 19.40 -8.84
CA GLN A 704 2.40 19.66 -7.99
C GLN A 704 2.87 21.11 -8.14
N THR A 705 2.80 21.70 -9.34
CA THR A 705 3.11 23.13 -9.56
C THR A 705 2.23 24.04 -8.71
N ARG A 706 0.97 23.65 -8.44
CA ARG A 706 0.01 24.43 -7.63
C ARG A 706 0.45 24.74 -6.20
N ILE A 707 1.46 24.07 -5.64
CA ILE A 707 1.96 24.41 -4.29
C ILE A 707 2.69 25.76 -4.26
N PHE A 708 3.22 26.20 -5.41
CA PHE A 708 3.89 27.49 -5.59
C PHE A 708 2.93 28.63 -5.97
N GLU A 709 1.66 28.32 -6.29
CA GLU A 709 0.63 29.34 -6.53
C GLU A 709 0.30 30.07 -5.21
N PRO A 710 0.02 31.39 -5.24
CA PRO A 710 -0.47 32.12 -4.08
C PRO A 710 -1.90 31.67 -3.72
N ALA A 711 -2.29 31.86 -2.46
CA ALA A 711 -3.67 31.63 -2.03
C ALA A 711 -4.63 32.67 -2.67
N PRO A 712 -5.91 32.32 -2.93
CA PRO A 712 -6.94 33.30 -3.25
C PRO A 712 -7.11 34.33 -2.11
N PRO A 713 -7.46 35.59 -2.39
CA PRO A 713 -7.68 36.60 -1.35
C PRO A 713 -8.67 36.15 -0.27
N GLY A 714 -8.30 36.32 1.00
CA GLY A 714 -9.10 35.88 2.16
C GLY A 714 -9.01 34.37 2.48
N ALA A 715 -8.23 33.58 1.73
CA ALA A 715 -7.98 32.17 2.02
C ALA A 715 -6.51 31.93 2.44
N ARG A 716 -6.28 30.91 3.28
CA ARG A 716 -4.94 30.47 3.71
C ARG A 716 -4.57 29.17 2.97
N LYS A 717 -3.38 29.07 2.37
CA LYS A 717 -2.93 27.84 1.73
C LYS A 717 -2.37 26.89 2.79
N VAL A 718 -2.85 25.64 2.77
CA VAL A 718 -2.32 24.55 3.58
C VAL A 718 -1.65 23.54 2.65
N VAL A 719 -0.32 23.46 2.72
CA VAL A 719 0.46 22.48 1.97
C VAL A 719 0.67 21.25 2.83
N ILE A 720 0.11 20.13 2.39
CA ILE A 720 0.35 18.82 3.00
C ILE A 720 1.48 18.13 2.21
N ALA A 721 2.60 17.86 2.87
CA ALA A 721 3.83 17.37 2.24
C ALA A 721 4.43 16.16 3.00
N THR A 722 5.27 15.40 2.30
CA THR A 722 6.19 14.44 2.92
C THR A 722 7.57 15.09 3.13
N ASN A 723 8.58 14.29 3.51
CA ASN A 723 10.00 14.66 3.52
C ASN A 723 10.55 15.26 2.20
N ILE A 724 9.79 15.24 1.10
CA ILE A 724 10.13 15.99 -0.13
C ILE A 724 10.35 17.49 0.17
N ALA A 725 9.52 18.08 1.03
CA ALA A 725 9.62 19.51 1.40
C ALA A 725 10.70 19.82 2.45
N GLU A 726 11.39 18.80 2.98
CA GLU A 726 12.27 18.92 4.17
C GLU A 726 13.60 19.62 3.88
N ALA A 727 14.19 19.39 2.70
CA ALA A 727 15.49 19.93 2.29
C ALA A 727 15.38 20.80 1.02
N SER A 728 15.14 20.18 -0.14
CA SER A 728 15.38 20.79 -1.46
C SER A 728 14.23 21.63 -2.05
N LEU A 729 13.17 21.93 -1.28
CA LEU A 729 12.02 22.71 -1.77
C LEU A 729 11.81 24.01 -0.99
N THR A 730 11.82 25.13 -1.72
CA THR A 730 11.32 26.43 -1.24
C THR A 730 9.86 26.57 -1.64
N ILE A 731 8.99 26.80 -0.67
CA ILE A 731 7.60 27.22 -0.89
C ILE A 731 7.49 28.60 -0.26
N ASP A 732 7.14 29.60 -1.05
CA ASP A 732 6.99 30.97 -0.59
C ASP A 732 5.67 31.13 0.17
N GLY A 733 5.68 31.97 1.20
CA GLY A 733 4.51 32.28 2.05
C GLY A 733 4.32 31.37 3.27
N ILE A 734 5.17 30.36 3.49
CA ILE A 734 5.08 29.49 4.68
C ILE A 734 5.56 30.21 5.94
N TYR A 735 4.66 30.49 6.88
CA TYR A 735 4.97 31.03 8.22
C TYR A 735 4.76 30.02 9.34
N TYR A 736 3.94 28.98 9.09
CA TYR A 736 3.57 27.99 10.10
C TYR A 736 3.98 26.59 9.63
N VAL A 737 4.66 25.83 10.49
CA VAL A 737 4.99 24.42 10.26
C VAL A 737 4.29 23.56 11.32
N VAL A 738 3.66 22.48 10.88
CA VAL A 738 3.15 21.42 11.77
C VAL A 738 3.95 20.16 11.49
N ASP A 739 4.67 19.66 12.49
CA ASP A 739 5.54 18.49 12.40
C ASP A 739 5.09 17.39 13.38
N PRO A 740 4.55 16.26 12.86
CA PRO A 740 4.27 15.07 13.66
C PRO A 740 5.51 14.33 14.16
N GLY A 741 6.70 14.62 13.66
CA GLY A 741 7.92 13.91 14.07
C GLY A 741 8.12 12.54 13.42
N PHE A 742 7.34 12.22 12.38
CA PHE A 742 7.39 10.93 11.68
C PHE A 742 7.80 11.03 10.21
N SER A 743 8.25 9.90 9.66
CA SER A 743 8.62 9.69 8.26
C SER A 743 8.32 8.25 7.84
N LYS A 744 8.08 7.99 6.55
CA LYS A 744 8.16 6.62 6.00
C LYS A 744 9.53 6.41 5.41
N GLN A 745 10.27 5.44 5.93
CA GLN A 745 11.63 5.11 5.51
C GLN A 745 11.65 3.76 4.81
N LYS A 746 12.51 3.63 3.80
CA LYS A 746 12.79 2.35 3.14
C LYS A 746 13.79 1.57 4.00
N VAL A 747 13.49 0.30 4.25
CA VAL A 747 14.26 -0.60 5.12
C VAL A 747 14.40 -1.95 4.45
N TYR A 748 15.62 -2.31 4.07
CA TYR A 748 15.94 -3.61 3.49
C TYR A 748 16.17 -4.65 4.58
N ASN A 749 15.56 -5.84 4.44
CA ASN A 749 15.88 -7.00 5.27
C ASN A 749 16.70 -8.00 4.43
N PRO A 750 18.02 -8.16 4.68
CA PRO A 750 18.88 -9.02 3.87
C PRO A 750 18.54 -10.51 3.96
N LYS A 751 17.89 -10.97 5.04
CA LYS A 751 17.47 -12.38 5.15
C LYS A 751 16.29 -12.69 4.22
N ILE A 752 15.28 -11.83 4.20
CA ILE A 752 14.06 -12.02 3.38
C ILE A 752 14.28 -11.55 1.94
N GLY A 753 15.34 -10.75 1.68
CA GLY A 753 15.56 -10.07 0.40
C GLY A 753 14.53 -8.98 0.11
N MET A 754 13.67 -8.63 1.08
CA MET A 754 12.54 -7.72 0.90
C MET A 754 12.85 -6.30 1.38
N ASP A 755 12.41 -5.34 0.58
CA ASP A 755 12.31 -3.93 0.95
C ASP A 755 10.97 -3.63 1.61
N SER A 756 11.01 -3.04 2.81
CA SER A 756 9.82 -2.63 3.56
C SER A 756 9.75 -1.09 3.71
N LEU A 757 8.54 -0.55 3.81
CA LEU A 757 8.30 0.89 4.05
C LEU A 757 7.73 1.09 5.46
N VAL A 758 8.63 1.30 6.41
CA VAL A 758 8.30 1.41 7.84
C VAL A 758 8.03 2.87 8.21
N VAL A 759 7.01 3.14 9.03
CA VAL A 759 6.84 4.44 9.69
C VAL A 759 7.81 4.51 10.86
N ALA A 760 8.71 5.50 10.85
CA ALA A 760 9.72 5.69 11.87
C ALA A 760 9.75 7.16 12.35
N PRO A 761 10.10 7.41 13.63
CA PRO A 761 10.43 8.75 14.11
C PRO A 761 11.57 9.38 13.29
N ILE A 762 11.57 10.71 13.20
CA ILE A 762 12.65 11.47 12.53
C ILE A 762 13.84 11.70 13.45
N SER A 763 14.96 12.10 12.87
CA SER A 763 16.12 12.61 13.62
C SER A 763 15.92 14.06 14.07
N GLN A 764 16.67 14.50 15.08
CA GLN A 764 16.66 15.90 15.51
C GLN A 764 17.12 16.83 14.39
N ALA A 765 18.08 16.42 13.55
CA ALA A 765 18.48 17.17 12.35
C ALA A 765 17.31 17.37 11.38
N SER A 766 16.56 16.31 11.06
CA SER A 766 15.33 16.38 10.24
C SER A 766 14.30 17.33 10.86
N ALA A 767 14.01 17.19 12.16
CA ALA A 767 13.10 18.06 12.90
C ALA A 767 13.52 19.55 12.90
N ARG A 768 14.83 19.84 12.85
CA ARG A 768 15.37 21.22 12.71
C ARG A 768 15.18 21.75 11.29
N GLN A 769 15.42 20.94 10.25
CA GLN A 769 15.18 21.33 8.85
C GLN A 769 13.71 21.59 8.54
N ARG A 770 12.80 20.81 9.15
CA ARG A 770 11.34 21.03 9.09
C ARG A 770 10.95 22.37 9.72
N ALA A 771 11.39 22.63 10.95
CA ALA A 771 11.15 23.91 11.62
C ALA A 771 11.69 25.11 10.82
N GLY A 772 12.90 24.97 10.26
CA GLY A 772 13.54 25.97 9.40
C GLY A 772 12.81 26.29 8.09
N ARG A 773 11.71 25.60 7.75
CA ARG A 773 10.83 26.00 6.64
C ARG A 773 10.02 27.25 6.94
N ALA A 774 9.62 27.46 8.21
CA ALA A 774 8.83 28.61 8.65
C ALA A 774 9.64 29.92 8.64
N GLY A 775 10.95 29.86 8.91
CA GLY A 775 11.82 31.05 9.04
C GLY A 775 12.34 31.61 7.71
N ARG A 776 11.75 31.26 6.57
CA ARG A 776 12.31 31.56 5.24
C ARG A 776 11.89 32.91 4.66
N THR A 777 10.63 33.29 4.84
CA THR A 777 10.08 34.56 4.35
C THR A 777 9.91 35.63 5.43
N GLY A 778 9.79 35.21 6.70
CA GLY A 778 9.71 36.07 7.87
C GLY A 778 9.76 35.24 9.16
N PRO A 779 9.64 35.86 10.34
CA PRO A 779 9.54 35.14 11.61
C PRO A 779 8.32 34.23 11.62
N GLY A 780 8.49 32.99 12.08
CA GLY A 780 7.45 31.95 11.96
C GLY A 780 7.31 31.07 13.19
N LYS A 781 6.41 30.09 13.15
CA LYS A 781 6.14 29.15 14.25
C LYS A 781 6.18 27.69 13.78
N CYS A 782 6.73 26.81 14.61
CA CYS A 782 6.77 25.36 14.39
C CYS A 782 6.09 24.62 15.56
N TYR A 783 4.98 23.96 15.26
CA TYR A 783 4.19 23.17 16.20
C TYR A 783 4.59 21.70 16.06
N ARG A 784 5.21 21.14 17.11
CA ARG A 784 5.66 19.76 17.17
C ARG A 784 4.66 18.93 17.98
N LEU A 785 4.07 17.91 17.36
CA LEU A 785 3.03 17.06 17.97
C LEU A 785 3.62 15.97 18.89
N TYR A 786 4.78 16.28 19.48
CA TYR A 786 5.57 15.40 20.33
C TYR A 786 6.23 16.23 21.42
N THR A 787 6.48 15.60 22.58
CA THR A 787 7.03 16.29 23.74
C THR A 787 8.50 16.66 23.55
N GLU A 788 8.96 17.71 24.24
CA GLU A 788 10.39 18.07 24.22
C GLU A 788 11.28 16.94 24.77
N GLN A 789 10.75 16.15 25.71
CA GLN A 789 11.40 14.95 26.25
C GLN A 789 11.57 13.86 25.19
N ALA A 790 10.55 13.63 24.34
CA ALA A 790 10.66 12.69 23.21
C ALA A 790 11.68 13.19 22.16
N TYR A 791 11.69 14.48 21.85
CA TYR A 791 12.69 15.09 20.96
C TYR A 791 14.13 14.92 21.47
N LYS A 792 14.38 15.12 22.76
CA LYS A 792 15.71 14.96 23.37
C LYS A 792 16.11 13.48 23.48
N ASN A 793 15.22 12.63 23.99
CA ASN A 793 15.58 11.28 24.46
C ASN A 793 15.17 10.16 23.52
N GLU A 794 14.02 10.22 22.82
CA GLU A 794 13.57 9.16 21.91
C GLU A 794 14.10 9.33 20.47
N MET A 795 14.27 10.56 19.99
CA MET A 795 14.83 10.80 18.65
C MET A 795 16.36 10.58 18.60
N LEU A 796 16.84 10.13 17.44
CA LEU A 796 18.27 10.10 17.09
C LEU A 796 18.77 11.52 16.77
N PRO A 797 20.04 11.88 17.07
CA PRO A 797 20.57 13.20 16.72
C PRO A 797 20.51 13.48 15.21
N THR A 798 21.04 12.55 14.41
CA THR A 798 21.04 12.60 12.94
C THR A 798 20.45 11.33 12.33
N SER A 799 20.20 11.36 11.02
CA SER A 799 19.56 10.27 10.28
C SER A 799 20.55 9.14 10.00
N ILE A 800 20.13 7.90 10.23
CA ILE A 800 20.91 6.69 9.89
C ILE A 800 21.23 6.72 8.37
N PRO A 801 22.51 6.65 7.95
CA PRO A 801 22.91 6.68 6.55
C PRO A 801 22.21 5.63 5.68
N GLU A 802 21.98 5.95 4.41
CA GLU A 802 21.24 5.05 3.53
C GLU A 802 21.96 3.73 3.26
N ILE A 803 23.30 3.74 3.27
CA ILE A 803 24.16 2.57 3.09
C ILE A 803 23.96 1.50 4.19
N GLN A 804 23.52 1.90 5.40
CA GLN A 804 23.29 0.97 6.49
C GLN A 804 21.91 0.29 6.45
N ARG A 805 20.95 0.79 5.64
CA ARG A 805 19.52 0.40 5.72
C ARG A 805 18.89 -0.04 4.39
N SER A 806 19.69 -0.17 3.33
CA SER A 806 19.25 -0.47 1.96
C SER A 806 19.98 -1.68 1.37
N ASN A 807 19.45 -2.24 0.28
CA ASN A 807 20.12 -3.30 -0.50
C ASN A 807 21.43 -2.76 -1.13
N LEU A 808 22.53 -3.49 -0.94
CA LEU A 808 23.87 -3.09 -1.39
C LEU A 808 24.35 -3.81 -2.66
N GLY A 809 23.56 -4.69 -3.26
CA GLY A 809 23.98 -5.53 -4.40
C GLY A 809 24.54 -4.75 -5.59
N LEU A 810 23.93 -3.63 -5.98
CA LEU A 810 24.44 -2.76 -7.04
C LEU A 810 25.73 -2.04 -6.61
N THR A 811 25.82 -1.61 -5.36
CA THR A 811 27.00 -0.92 -4.80
C THR A 811 28.20 -1.85 -4.70
N VAL A 812 28.01 -3.09 -4.22
CA VAL A 812 29.05 -4.12 -4.15
C VAL A 812 29.54 -4.49 -5.55
N LEU A 813 28.63 -4.64 -6.52
CA LEU A 813 28.99 -4.85 -7.94
C LEU A 813 29.82 -3.69 -8.51
N THR A 814 29.43 -2.45 -8.20
CA THR A 814 30.15 -1.23 -8.62
C THR A 814 31.55 -1.16 -8.02
N LEU A 815 31.70 -1.37 -6.71
CA LEU A 815 32.99 -1.35 -6.02
C LEU A 815 33.92 -2.47 -6.53
N LYS A 816 33.40 -3.68 -6.74
CA LYS A 816 34.16 -4.80 -7.34
C LYS A 816 34.57 -4.51 -8.79
N ALA A 817 33.81 -3.72 -9.54
CA ALA A 817 34.18 -3.27 -10.89
C ALA A 817 35.32 -2.23 -10.88
N MET A 818 35.37 -1.38 -9.84
CA MET A 818 36.49 -0.47 -9.52
C MET A 818 37.73 -1.18 -8.96
N GLY A 819 37.78 -2.52 -9.00
CA GLY A 819 38.89 -3.30 -8.43
C GLY A 819 38.97 -3.31 -6.89
N ILE A 820 37.98 -2.74 -6.20
CA ILE A 820 37.94 -2.71 -4.73
C ILE A 820 37.47 -4.08 -4.24
N ASN A 821 38.44 -4.94 -3.93
CA ASN A 821 38.19 -6.33 -3.60
C ASN A 821 37.93 -6.59 -2.11
N ASP A 822 38.58 -5.82 -1.24
CA ASP A 822 38.28 -5.78 0.19
C ASP A 822 37.21 -4.71 0.45
N LEU A 823 36.02 -5.18 0.78
CA LEU A 823 34.84 -4.34 1.07
C LEU A 823 34.57 -4.21 2.56
N LEU A 824 35.30 -4.96 3.41
CA LEU A 824 35.15 -4.94 4.86
C LEU A 824 36.07 -3.88 5.48
N ASN A 825 37.26 -3.70 4.91
CA ASN A 825 38.23 -2.67 5.32
C ASN A 825 38.19 -1.42 4.41
N PHE A 826 37.17 -1.27 3.55
CA PHE A 826 36.98 -0.03 2.78
C PHE A 826 36.60 1.14 3.70
N ASP A 827 37.17 2.31 3.43
CA ASP A 827 37.10 3.53 4.26
C ASP A 827 35.73 4.23 4.16
N PHE A 828 34.68 3.58 4.63
CA PHE A 828 33.34 4.16 4.80
C PHE A 828 33.29 5.06 6.04
N MET A 829 32.72 6.26 5.92
CA MET A 829 32.45 7.16 7.06
C MET A 829 31.53 6.53 8.12
N ASP A 830 30.58 5.70 7.67
CA ASP A 830 29.74 4.84 8.50
C ASP A 830 29.63 3.49 7.78
N PRO A 831 30.36 2.44 8.18
CA PRO A 831 30.35 1.18 7.46
C PRO A 831 28.96 0.52 7.49
N PRO A 832 28.54 -0.17 6.41
CA PRO A 832 27.34 -0.99 6.41
C PRO A 832 27.49 -2.19 7.34
N PRO A 833 26.37 -2.77 7.85
CA PRO A 833 26.41 -4.03 8.56
C PRO A 833 27.03 -5.13 7.69
N ALA A 834 28.03 -5.85 8.22
CA ALA A 834 28.76 -6.88 7.47
C ALA A 834 27.83 -7.94 6.85
N GLN A 835 26.74 -8.31 7.55
CA GLN A 835 25.73 -9.25 7.05
C GLN A 835 24.96 -8.73 5.80
N THR A 836 24.80 -7.42 5.63
CA THR A 836 24.23 -6.83 4.41
C THR A 836 25.24 -6.89 3.25
N LEU A 837 26.55 -6.77 3.53
CA LEU A 837 27.60 -6.99 2.52
C LEU A 837 27.71 -8.47 2.12
N ILE A 838 27.68 -9.38 3.11
CA ILE A 838 27.73 -10.84 2.89
C ILE A 838 26.53 -11.30 2.05
N SER A 839 25.30 -10.90 2.42
CA SER A 839 24.09 -11.17 1.63
C SER A 839 24.18 -10.64 0.18
N ALA A 840 24.76 -9.43 0.00
CA ALA A 840 24.99 -8.87 -1.34
C ALA A 840 26.04 -9.66 -2.15
N LEU A 841 27.10 -10.17 -1.51
CA LEU A 841 28.10 -11.05 -2.13
C LEU A 841 27.54 -12.43 -2.47
N GLU A 842 26.77 -13.05 -1.56
CA GLU A 842 26.03 -14.31 -1.79
C GLU A 842 25.11 -14.16 -3.03
N MET A 843 24.34 -13.07 -3.11
CA MET A 843 23.47 -12.79 -4.27
C MET A 843 24.26 -12.66 -5.58
N LEU A 844 25.38 -11.93 -5.59
CA LEU A 844 26.19 -11.73 -6.79
C LEU A 844 26.91 -13.02 -7.25
N TYR A 845 27.37 -13.85 -6.32
CA TYR A 845 27.90 -15.19 -6.62
C TYR A 845 26.83 -16.10 -7.24
N ASN A 846 25.62 -16.11 -6.68
CA ASN A 846 24.49 -16.90 -7.17
C ASN A 846 24.05 -16.46 -8.59
N LEU A 847 24.08 -15.16 -8.89
CA LEU A 847 23.84 -14.62 -10.25
C LEU A 847 24.96 -14.99 -11.26
N GLY A 848 26.12 -15.45 -10.79
CA GLY A 848 27.32 -15.70 -11.60
C GLY A 848 28.15 -14.45 -11.91
N ALA A 849 27.90 -13.35 -11.20
CA ALA A 849 28.73 -12.14 -11.29
C ALA A 849 30.08 -12.32 -10.58
N LEU A 850 30.14 -13.18 -9.55
CA LEU A 850 31.37 -13.55 -8.84
C LEU A 850 31.77 -15.02 -9.08
N ASP A 851 33.07 -15.28 -9.02
CA ASP A 851 33.70 -16.59 -8.99
C ASP A 851 33.87 -17.13 -7.54
N GLU A 852 34.55 -18.26 -7.37
CA GLU A 852 34.69 -18.97 -6.09
C GLU A 852 35.69 -18.28 -5.13
N GLU A 853 36.53 -17.41 -5.69
CA GLU A 853 37.46 -16.50 -5.02
C GLU A 853 36.82 -15.15 -4.64
N GLY A 854 35.57 -14.89 -5.06
CA GLY A 854 34.86 -13.63 -4.80
C GLY A 854 35.32 -12.45 -5.67
N MET A 855 35.95 -12.74 -6.81
CA MET A 855 36.40 -11.79 -7.83
C MET A 855 35.37 -11.64 -8.95
N LEU A 856 35.52 -10.60 -9.78
CA LEU A 856 34.48 -10.20 -10.75
C LEU A 856 34.64 -10.88 -12.12
N THR A 857 33.70 -11.77 -12.44
CA THR A 857 33.70 -12.58 -13.68
C THR A 857 33.50 -11.74 -14.95
N ARG A 858 33.71 -12.33 -16.14
CA ARG A 858 33.38 -11.69 -17.42
C ARG A 858 31.89 -11.30 -17.52
N LEU A 859 30.99 -12.06 -16.86
CA LEU A 859 29.58 -11.72 -16.74
C LEU A 859 29.39 -10.55 -15.75
N GLY A 860 30.01 -10.61 -14.56
CA GLY A 860 29.94 -9.54 -13.56
C GLY A 860 30.43 -8.19 -14.09
N ARG A 861 31.54 -8.17 -14.84
CA ARG A 861 32.04 -6.96 -15.53
C ARG A 861 31.00 -6.41 -16.50
N ARG A 862 30.42 -7.25 -17.36
CA ARG A 862 29.32 -6.84 -18.27
C ARG A 862 28.09 -6.33 -17.52
N MET A 863 27.78 -6.88 -16.34
CA MET A 863 26.65 -6.41 -15.52
C MET A 863 26.88 -5.02 -14.94
N ALA A 864 28.10 -4.72 -14.47
CA ALA A 864 28.45 -3.43 -13.85
C ALA A 864 28.37 -2.24 -14.82
N GLU A 865 28.56 -2.47 -16.13
CA GLU A 865 28.42 -1.45 -17.18
C GLU A 865 27.00 -0.86 -17.28
N PHE A 866 25.99 -1.64 -16.91
CA PHE A 866 24.59 -1.23 -16.98
C PHE A 866 24.14 -0.52 -15.70
N PRO A 867 23.47 0.65 -15.80
CA PRO A 867 22.87 1.31 -14.65
C PRO A 867 21.53 0.62 -14.31
N LEU A 868 21.61 -0.65 -13.89
CA LEU A 868 20.50 -1.58 -13.62
C LEU A 868 20.86 -2.45 -12.40
N ASP A 869 19.86 -2.85 -11.62
CA ASP A 869 20.07 -3.74 -10.48
C ASP A 869 20.55 -5.14 -10.95
N PRO A 870 21.39 -5.87 -10.19
CA PRO A 870 22.05 -7.08 -10.70
C PRO A 870 21.13 -8.15 -11.32
N PRO A 871 19.95 -8.48 -10.75
CA PRO A 871 18.97 -9.38 -11.40
C PRO A 871 18.51 -8.89 -12.78
N VAL A 872 18.32 -7.58 -12.93
CA VAL A 872 17.86 -6.93 -14.18
C VAL A 872 18.99 -6.88 -15.21
N ALA A 873 20.23 -6.62 -14.78
CA ALA A 873 21.41 -6.68 -15.65
C ALA A 873 21.69 -8.11 -16.14
N LYS A 874 21.52 -9.12 -15.27
CA LYS A 874 21.60 -10.55 -15.62
C LYS A 874 20.53 -10.95 -16.65
N MET A 875 19.27 -10.56 -16.41
CA MET A 875 18.16 -10.77 -17.35
C MET A 875 18.44 -10.14 -18.72
N LEU A 876 19.00 -8.92 -18.75
CA LEU A 876 19.37 -8.25 -20.00
C LEU A 876 20.44 -9.03 -20.77
N ILE A 877 21.53 -9.44 -20.12
CA ILE A 877 22.62 -10.15 -20.80
C ILE A 877 22.15 -11.53 -21.30
N ALA A 878 21.40 -12.27 -20.48
CA ALA A 878 20.81 -13.56 -20.88
C ALA A 878 19.83 -13.42 -22.06
N SER A 879 19.18 -12.27 -22.24
CA SER A 879 18.30 -12.03 -23.39
C SER A 879 19.02 -11.90 -24.74
N VAL A 880 20.31 -11.59 -24.72
CA VAL A 880 21.17 -11.61 -25.92
C VAL A 880 21.47 -13.05 -26.30
N ASP A 881 21.92 -13.85 -25.32
CA ASP A 881 22.23 -15.28 -25.51
C ASP A 881 20.99 -16.11 -25.94
N LEU A 882 19.80 -15.71 -25.51
CA LEU A 882 18.50 -16.33 -25.88
C LEU A 882 17.84 -15.72 -27.14
N GLY A 883 18.38 -14.64 -27.71
CA GLY A 883 17.82 -13.96 -28.87
C GLY A 883 16.41 -13.38 -28.66
N CYS A 884 16.19 -12.71 -27.51
CA CYS A 884 14.93 -12.06 -27.12
C CYS A 884 15.14 -10.64 -26.55
N SER A 885 16.23 -10.00 -26.99
CA SER A 885 16.74 -8.75 -26.45
C SER A 885 15.90 -7.51 -26.77
N GLU A 886 15.26 -7.40 -27.95
CA GLU A 886 14.46 -6.20 -28.26
C GLU A 886 13.27 -6.09 -27.27
N GLU A 887 12.63 -7.22 -26.96
CA GLU A 887 11.53 -7.29 -26.02
C GLU A 887 12.02 -7.06 -24.57
N VAL A 888 13.11 -7.70 -24.15
CA VAL A 888 13.62 -7.57 -22.77
C VAL A 888 14.11 -6.15 -22.46
N VAL A 889 14.82 -5.47 -23.36
CA VAL A 889 15.20 -4.06 -23.16
C VAL A 889 13.95 -3.17 -23.03
N THR A 890 12.89 -3.49 -23.78
CA THR A 890 11.61 -2.78 -23.71
C THR A 890 10.91 -3.00 -22.36
N ILE A 891 10.89 -4.24 -21.86
CA ILE A 891 10.36 -4.60 -20.54
C ILE A 891 11.13 -3.88 -19.42
N ILE A 892 12.47 -3.84 -19.48
CA ILE A 892 13.32 -3.12 -18.51
C ILE A 892 13.01 -1.61 -18.51
N GLY A 893 12.81 -1.02 -19.69
CA GLY A 893 12.36 0.37 -19.81
C GLY A 893 11.03 0.63 -19.11
N MET A 894 10.08 -0.29 -19.25
CA MET A 894 8.75 -0.21 -18.62
C MET A 894 8.81 -0.42 -17.10
N LEU A 895 9.55 -1.41 -16.59
CA LEU A 895 9.78 -1.61 -15.15
C LEU A 895 10.44 -0.37 -14.51
N SER A 896 11.41 0.24 -15.20
CA SER A 896 12.09 1.48 -14.78
C SER A 896 11.18 2.72 -14.75
N ALA A 897 9.96 2.62 -15.29
CA ALA A 897 8.98 3.68 -15.43
C ALA A 897 7.75 3.46 -14.53
N GLN A 898 7.99 3.29 -13.22
CA GLN A 898 6.97 3.10 -12.17
C GLN A 898 5.61 3.79 -12.42
N ASN A 899 4.51 3.05 -12.25
CA ASN A 899 3.12 3.53 -12.38
C ASN A 899 2.76 3.93 -13.82
N ILE A 900 2.83 2.99 -14.76
CA ILE A 900 2.35 3.18 -16.15
C ILE A 900 0.83 3.43 -16.19
N PHE A 901 0.06 2.67 -15.43
CA PHE A 901 -1.40 2.81 -15.35
C PHE A 901 -1.84 3.86 -14.32
N TYR A 902 -2.97 4.52 -14.59
CA TYR A 902 -3.66 5.44 -13.69
C TYR A 902 -5.12 4.99 -13.50
N ARG A 903 -5.66 5.09 -12.28
CA ARG A 903 -6.99 4.56 -11.93
C ARG A 903 -7.81 5.63 -11.20
N PRO A 904 -8.50 6.54 -11.93
CA PRO A 904 -9.30 7.62 -11.33
C PRO A 904 -10.43 7.04 -10.46
N LYS A 905 -10.75 7.69 -9.34
CA LYS A 905 -11.78 7.18 -8.42
C LYS A 905 -13.17 7.07 -9.07
N GLU A 906 -13.53 7.99 -9.96
CA GLU A 906 -14.79 8.01 -10.73
C GLU A 906 -14.85 6.98 -11.87
N LYS A 907 -13.69 6.65 -12.48
CA LYS A 907 -13.62 5.89 -13.74
C LYS A 907 -12.93 4.52 -13.59
N GLN A 908 -12.94 3.96 -12.38
CA GLN A 908 -12.25 2.71 -12.05
C GLN A 908 -12.59 1.57 -13.02
N ALA A 909 -13.89 1.27 -13.21
CA ALA A 909 -14.32 0.20 -14.10
C ALA A 909 -13.91 0.41 -15.58
N GLN A 910 -13.87 1.67 -16.05
CA GLN A 910 -13.39 1.99 -17.41
C GLN A 910 -11.87 1.79 -17.53
N ALA A 911 -11.11 2.20 -16.52
CA ALA A 911 -9.66 1.98 -16.47
C ALA A 911 -9.30 0.50 -16.37
N ASP A 912 -10.04 -0.27 -15.57
CA ASP A 912 -9.85 -1.73 -15.43
C ASP A 912 -10.22 -2.47 -16.71
N GLN A 913 -11.34 -2.10 -17.37
CA GLN A 913 -11.73 -2.66 -18.67
C GLN A 913 -10.71 -2.31 -19.77
N LYS A 914 -10.16 -1.09 -19.76
CA LYS A 914 -9.08 -0.68 -20.67
C LYS A 914 -7.79 -1.45 -20.40
N LYS A 915 -7.40 -1.63 -19.13
CA LYS A 915 -6.22 -2.43 -18.76
C LYS A 915 -6.36 -3.89 -19.20
N ALA A 916 -7.53 -4.49 -18.98
CA ALA A 916 -7.80 -5.89 -19.32
C ALA A 916 -7.55 -6.22 -20.81
N LYS A 917 -7.67 -5.25 -21.72
CA LYS A 917 -7.36 -5.43 -23.15
C LYS A 917 -5.87 -5.67 -23.46
N PHE A 918 -4.97 -5.35 -22.52
CA PHE A 918 -3.53 -5.56 -22.67
C PHE A 918 -3.00 -6.79 -21.92
N HIS A 919 -3.82 -7.40 -21.05
CA HIS A 919 -3.42 -8.55 -20.22
C HIS A 919 -2.97 -9.72 -21.10
N GLN A 920 -1.73 -10.18 -20.90
CA GLN A 920 -1.20 -11.41 -21.49
C GLN A 920 -1.29 -12.55 -20.45
N PRO A 921 -1.77 -13.75 -20.80
CA PRO A 921 -1.93 -14.86 -19.86
C PRO A 921 -0.60 -15.41 -19.32
N GLU A 922 0.52 -15.13 -19.97
CA GLU A 922 1.86 -15.50 -19.54
C GLU A 922 2.37 -14.66 -18.37
N GLY A 923 1.95 -13.40 -18.25
CA GLY A 923 2.32 -12.54 -17.11
C GLY A 923 2.28 -11.03 -17.31
N ASP A 924 2.57 -10.31 -16.22
CA ASP A 924 2.62 -8.84 -16.19
C ASP A 924 3.76 -8.26 -17.04
N HIS A 925 4.94 -8.88 -17.09
CA HIS A 925 6.05 -8.40 -17.92
C HIS A 925 5.68 -8.30 -19.40
N LEU A 926 4.94 -9.29 -19.93
CA LEU A 926 4.45 -9.30 -21.30
C LEU A 926 3.22 -8.39 -21.49
N THR A 927 2.42 -8.19 -20.44
CA THR A 927 1.39 -7.14 -20.40
C THR A 927 2.02 -5.73 -20.54
N LEU A 928 3.17 -5.47 -19.91
CA LEU A 928 3.91 -4.21 -20.07
C LEU A 928 4.50 -4.05 -21.48
N LEU A 929 5.02 -5.13 -22.07
CA LEU A 929 5.48 -5.15 -23.47
C LEU A 929 4.35 -4.77 -24.43
N ALA A 930 3.20 -5.44 -24.34
CA ALA A 930 2.03 -5.18 -25.19
C ALA A 930 1.53 -3.71 -25.10
N VAL A 931 1.59 -3.09 -23.92
CA VAL A 931 1.30 -1.65 -23.75
C VAL A 931 2.30 -0.77 -24.49
N TYR A 932 3.60 -1.08 -24.43
CA TYR A 932 4.62 -0.31 -25.14
C TYR A 932 4.50 -0.48 -26.66
N GLU A 933 4.23 -1.68 -27.14
CA GLU A 933 4.04 -1.98 -28.57
C GLU A 933 2.80 -1.28 -29.14
N ALA A 934 1.67 -1.30 -28.44
CA ALA A 934 0.48 -0.56 -28.84
C ALA A 934 0.71 0.97 -28.84
N TRP A 935 1.57 1.48 -27.94
CA TRP A 935 1.99 2.87 -27.95
C TRP A 935 2.95 3.22 -29.11
N LYS A 936 3.90 2.32 -29.42
CA LYS A 936 4.80 2.37 -30.60
C LYS A 936 3.98 2.39 -31.90
N ALA A 937 2.97 1.52 -32.00
CA ALA A 937 2.04 1.46 -33.14
C ALA A 937 1.17 2.71 -33.28
N SER A 938 0.71 3.30 -32.17
CA SER A 938 -0.02 4.60 -32.17
C SER A 938 0.90 5.83 -32.36
N LYS A 939 2.11 5.63 -32.90
CA LYS A 939 3.12 6.68 -33.18
C LYS A 939 3.46 7.54 -31.95
N PHE A 940 3.53 6.91 -30.78
CA PHE A 940 3.83 7.55 -29.49
C PHE A 940 2.81 8.64 -29.07
N SER A 941 1.55 8.51 -29.51
CA SER A 941 0.48 9.48 -29.28
C SER A 941 0.19 9.76 -27.79
N ASN A 942 0.19 11.06 -27.41
CA ASN A 942 -0.23 11.51 -26.08
C ASN A 942 -1.75 11.27 -25.84
N PRO A 943 -2.67 11.62 -26.76
CA PRO A 943 -4.10 11.27 -26.63
C PRO A 943 -4.38 9.79 -26.41
N TRP A 944 -3.68 8.90 -27.13
CA TRP A 944 -3.84 7.45 -26.97
C TRP A 944 -3.52 6.99 -25.54
N CYS A 945 -2.51 7.57 -24.89
CA CYS A 945 -2.24 7.28 -23.48
C CYS A 945 -3.42 7.70 -22.59
N PHE A 946 -3.98 8.90 -22.79
CA PHE A 946 -5.11 9.40 -22.01
C PHE A 946 -6.36 8.51 -22.15
N GLU A 947 -6.72 8.13 -23.37
CA GLU A 947 -7.86 7.25 -23.67
C GLU A 947 -7.75 5.85 -23.04
N ASN A 948 -6.52 5.38 -22.80
CA ASN A 948 -6.25 4.05 -22.23
C ASN A 948 -5.79 4.12 -20.76
N PHE A 949 -5.94 5.29 -20.12
CA PHE A 949 -5.57 5.55 -18.72
C PHE A 949 -4.08 5.27 -18.40
N ILE A 950 -3.21 5.53 -19.37
CA ILE A 950 -1.75 5.37 -19.30
C ILE A 950 -1.08 6.74 -19.08
N GLN A 951 -0.03 6.78 -18.25
CA GLN A 951 0.74 7.98 -17.96
C GLN A 951 1.76 8.23 -19.08
N ALA A 952 1.43 9.14 -20.02
CA ALA A 952 2.27 9.47 -21.17
C ALA A 952 3.72 9.88 -20.80
N ARG A 953 3.93 10.49 -19.61
CA ARG A 953 5.27 10.79 -19.07
C ARG A 953 6.05 9.52 -18.74
N SER A 954 5.43 8.56 -18.08
CA SER A 954 6.06 7.27 -17.75
C SER A 954 6.44 6.53 -19.03
N MET A 955 5.58 6.56 -20.06
CA MET A 955 5.87 5.98 -21.38
C MET A 955 7.08 6.65 -22.08
N ARG A 956 7.19 7.99 -22.04
CA ARG A 956 8.37 8.70 -22.54
C ARG A 956 9.64 8.30 -21.78
N ARG A 957 9.59 8.28 -20.44
CA ARG A 957 10.70 7.82 -19.60
C ARG A 957 11.10 6.36 -19.92
N ALA A 958 10.14 5.47 -20.17
CA ALA A 958 10.42 4.09 -20.59
C ALA A 958 11.15 4.05 -21.95
N GLN A 959 10.72 4.87 -22.91
CA GLN A 959 11.39 5.02 -24.20
C GLN A 959 12.81 5.57 -24.05
N ASP A 960 13.04 6.55 -23.17
CA ASP A 960 14.36 7.16 -22.99
C ASP A 960 15.34 6.24 -22.24
N VAL A 961 14.86 5.47 -21.24
CA VAL A 961 15.60 4.34 -20.65
C VAL A 961 15.97 3.31 -21.73
N ARG A 962 15.00 2.91 -22.57
CA ARG A 962 15.22 1.95 -23.66
C ARG A 962 16.28 2.43 -24.65
N LYS A 963 16.23 3.70 -25.08
CA LYS A 963 17.25 4.32 -25.96
C LYS A 963 18.65 4.25 -25.34
N GLN A 964 18.79 4.56 -24.05
CA GLN A 964 20.10 4.52 -23.40
C GLN A 964 20.63 3.09 -23.21
N LEU A 965 19.77 2.12 -22.89
CA LEU A 965 20.19 0.72 -22.80
C LEU A 965 20.63 0.16 -24.16
N VAL A 966 19.91 0.49 -25.25
CA VAL A 966 20.33 0.21 -26.64
C VAL A 966 21.71 0.82 -26.92
N ALA A 967 21.92 2.11 -26.66
CA ALA A 967 23.21 2.76 -26.90
C ALA A 967 24.38 2.21 -26.06
N ILE A 968 24.10 1.56 -24.92
CA ILE A 968 25.09 0.83 -24.12
C ILE A 968 25.36 -0.57 -24.74
N MET A 969 24.32 -1.26 -25.21
CA MET A 969 24.46 -2.54 -25.91
C MET A 969 25.24 -2.41 -27.23
N ASP A 970 24.93 -1.39 -28.03
CA ASP A 970 25.65 -1.08 -29.28
C ASP A 970 27.15 -0.86 -29.01
N ARG A 971 27.48 -0.09 -27.96
CA ARG A 971 28.87 0.17 -27.52
C ARG A 971 29.61 -1.12 -27.16
N TYR A 972 28.94 -2.06 -26.47
CA TYR A 972 29.52 -3.32 -26.02
C TYR A 972 29.32 -4.50 -26.98
N LYS A 973 28.82 -4.23 -28.19
CA LYS A 973 28.57 -5.23 -29.26
C LYS A 973 27.67 -6.37 -28.77
N LEU A 974 26.51 -6.00 -28.26
CA LEU A 974 25.44 -6.92 -27.85
C LEU A 974 24.28 -6.77 -28.82
N ASP A 975 24.06 -7.78 -29.66
CA ASP A 975 23.13 -7.69 -30.80
C ASP A 975 21.67 -7.58 -30.36
N LEU A 976 20.91 -6.75 -31.07
CA LEU A 976 19.47 -6.54 -30.85
C LEU A 976 18.64 -7.46 -31.74
N VAL A 977 18.35 -8.65 -31.21
CA VAL A 977 17.48 -9.68 -31.81
C VAL A 977 16.11 -9.69 -31.11
N SER A 978 15.05 -9.83 -31.91
CA SER A 978 13.66 -10.02 -31.46
C SER A 978 13.29 -11.51 -31.44
N ALA A 979 12.55 -11.95 -30.41
CA ALA A 979 12.00 -13.30 -30.30
C ALA A 979 10.67 -13.50 -31.07
N GLY A 980 10.10 -12.43 -31.62
CA GLY A 980 8.82 -12.47 -32.32
C GLY A 980 7.68 -12.97 -31.42
N ARG A 981 7.11 -14.13 -31.74
CA ARG A 981 6.04 -14.77 -30.94
C ARG A 981 6.55 -15.77 -29.88
N SER A 982 7.87 -15.92 -29.70
CA SER A 982 8.45 -16.92 -28.78
C SER A 982 8.53 -16.39 -27.34
N PHE A 983 7.38 -16.15 -26.70
CA PHE A 983 7.29 -15.62 -25.34
C PHE A 983 8.07 -16.45 -24.30
N THR A 984 8.19 -17.75 -24.51
CA THR A 984 9.00 -18.67 -23.70
C THR A 984 10.46 -18.23 -23.55
N ARG A 985 11.07 -17.63 -24.59
CA ARG A 985 12.46 -17.12 -24.52
C ARG A 985 12.56 -15.91 -23.58
N ILE A 986 11.55 -15.04 -23.62
CA ILE A 986 11.45 -13.86 -22.74
C ILE A 986 11.22 -14.31 -21.29
N GLN A 987 10.35 -15.31 -21.06
CA GLN A 987 10.14 -15.90 -19.74
C GLN A 987 11.42 -16.57 -19.19
N LYS A 988 12.18 -17.28 -20.05
CA LYS A 988 13.51 -17.82 -19.67
C LYS A 988 14.51 -16.72 -19.34
N ALA A 989 14.57 -15.62 -20.10
CA ALA A 989 15.45 -14.50 -19.77
C ALA A 989 15.09 -13.84 -18.42
N ILE A 990 13.80 -13.66 -18.14
CA ILE A 990 13.31 -13.18 -16.82
C ILE A 990 13.73 -14.17 -15.72
N CYS A 991 13.53 -15.47 -15.92
CA CYS A 991 13.93 -16.52 -14.99
C CYS A 991 15.44 -16.51 -14.70
N ALA A 992 16.28 -16.34 -15.73
CA ALA A 992 17.74 -16.28 -15.58
C ALA A 992 18.24 -15.11 -14.71
N GLY A 993 17.46 -14.03 -14.60
CA GLY A 993 17.74 -12.91 -13.67
C GLY A 993 17.09 -13.07 -12.29
N PHE A 994 15.85 -13.57 -12.25
CA PHE A 994 14.97 -13.54 -11.08
C PHE A 994 14.68 -14.92 -10.45
N PHE A 995 15.50 -15.95 -10.73
CA PHE A 995 15.30 -17.32 -10.21
C PHE A 995 15.15 -17.39 -8.67
N ALA A 996 15.84 -16.54 -7.91
CA ALA A 996 15.72 -16.47 -6.45
C ALA A 996 14.35 -15.91 -6.00
N HIS A 997 13.65 -15.17 -6.86
CA HIS A 997 12.31 -14.61 -6.64
C HIS A 997 11.21 -15.58 -7.15
N ALA A 998 11.41 -16.88 -6.94
CA ALA A 998 10.43 -17.91 -7.27
C ALA A 998 9.45 -18.14 -6.10
N ALA A 999 8.18 -18.36 -6.43
CA ALA A 999 7.16 -18.82 -5.49
C ALA A 999 6.33 -19.96 -6.09
N ARG A 1000 6.01 -20.95 -5.26
CA ARG A 1000 5.08 -22.05 -5.58
C ARG A 1000 3.77 -21.83 -4.85
N LYS A 1001 2.65 -22.10 -5.53
CA LYS A 1001 1.32 -22.02 -4.97
C LYS A 1001 1.11 -23.07 -3.88
N ASP A 1002 0.49 -22.67 -2.79
CA ASP A 1002 0.19 -23.51 -1.62
C ASP A 1002 -1.33 -23.75 -1.53
N PRO A 1003 -1.81 -25.01 -1.42
CA PRO A 1003 -3.24 -25.31 -1.39
C PRO A 1003 -4.03 -24.71 -0.22
N GLN A 1004 -3.37 -24.27 0.85
CA GLN A 1004 -4.00 -23.72 2.05
C GLN A 1004 -3.72 -22.22 2.20
N GLU A 1005 -2.47 -21.80 1.98
CA GLU A 1005 -2.00 -20.45 2.33
C GLU A 1005 -1.82 -19.50 1.14
N GLY A 1006 -2.00 -19.96 -0.10
CA GLY A 1006 -1.98 -19.14 -1.32
C GLY A 1006 -0.72 -19.38 -2.16
N TYR A 1007 0.39 -18.71 -1.83
CA TYR A 1007 1.71 -19.00 -2.39
C TYR A 1007 2.77 -18.96 -1.29
N LYS A 1008 3.87 -19.68 -1.49
CA LYS A 1008 5.07 -19.64 -0.63
C LYS A 1008 6.31 -19.32 -1.46
N THR A 1009 7.18 -18.45 -0.96
CA THR A 1009 8.51 -18.24 -1.54
C THR A 1009 9.31 -19.53 -1.45
N ILE A 1010 10.13 -19.85 -2.47
CA ILE A 1010 10.91 -21.10 -2.44
C ILE A 1010 11.99 -21.05 -1.35
N VAL A 1011 12.64 -19.90 -1.17
CA VAL A 1011 13.77 -19.72 -0.24
C VAL A 1011 13.34 -19.81 1.22
N GLU A 1012 12.47 -18.90 1.67
CA GLU A 1012 12.09 -18.77 3.09
C GLU A 1012 10.77 -19.49 3.44
N GLN A 1013 10.07 -20.11 2.47
CA GLN A 1013 8.73 -20.72 2.64
C GLN A 1013 7.66 -19.75 3.18
N GLN A 1014 7.84 -18.45 2.94
CA GLN A 1014 7.03 -17.37 3.51
C GLN A 1014 5.72 -17.16 2.71
N PRO A 1015 4.55 -17.01 3.37
CA PRO A 1015 3.25 -16.93 2.70
C PRO A 1015 3.01 -15.56 2.02
N VAL A 1016 2.94 -15.57 0.69
CA VAL A 1016 2.86 -14.38 -0.17
C VAL A 1016 1.64 -14.44 -1.10
N PHE A 1017 1.18 -13.29 -1.60
CA PHE A 1017 -0.03 -13.18 -2.41
C PHE A 1017 0.21 -12.41 -3.71
N ILE A 1018 -0.45 -12.78 -4.81
CA ILE A 1018 -0.42 -11.98 -6.05
C ILE A 1018 -1.15 -10.64 -5.79
N HIS A 1019 -0.51 -9.51 -6.14
CA HIS A 1019 -1.11 -8.19 -5.99
C HIS A 1019 -2.36 -8.03 -6.87
N PRO A 1020 -3.49 -7.47 -6.38
CA PRO A 1020 -4.74 -7.35 -7.14
C PRO A 1020 -4.71 -6.49 -8.42
N SER A 1021 -3.57 -5.88 -8.76
CA SER A 1021 -3.38 -5.21 -10.07
C SER A 1021 -2.74 -6.11 -11.13
N SER A 1022 -2.28 -7.31 -10.79
CA SER A 1022 -1.65 -8.25 -11.71
C SER A 1022 -2.65 -8.83 -12.71
N ALA A 1023 -2.22 -9.09 -13.95
CA ALA A 1023 -2.98 -9.88 -14.91
C ALA A 1023 -3.26 -11.31 -14.39
N LEU A 1024 -2.33 -11.88 -13.61
CA LEU A 1024 -2.42 -13.23 -13.03
C LEU A 1024 -3.24 -13.30 -11.73
N PHE A 1025 -3.90 -12.22 -11.30
CA PHE A 1025 -4.72 -12.24 -10.08
C PHE A 1025 -5.94 -13.18 -10.20
N GLN A 1026 -6.55 -13.26 -11.39
CA GLN A 1026 -7.69 -14.15 -11.67
C GLN A 1026 -7.26 -15.55 -12.14
N HIS A 1027 -6.16 -15.65 -12.88
CA HIS A 1027 -5.60 -16.90 -13.38
C HIS A 1027 -4.29 -17.18 -12.63
N GLN A 1028 -4.39 -18.00 -11.60
CA GLN A 1028 -3.32 -18.27 -10.63
C GLN A 1028 -2.62 -19.60 -10.95
N PRO A 1029 -1.47 -19.61 -11.67
CA PRO A 1029 -0.73 -20.82 -11.98
C PRO A 1029 0.07 -21.33 -10.77
N ASP A 1030 0.58 -22.55 -10.83
CA ASP A 1030 1.15 -23.20 -9.65
C ASP A 1030 2.62 -22.81 -9.36
N TRP A 1031 3.33 -22.26 -10.36
CA TRP A 1031 4.68 -21.71 -10.24
C TRP A 1031 4.77 -20.31 -10.87
N VAL A 1032 5.38 -19.37 -10.14
CA VAL A 1032 5.56 -17.97 -10.59
C VAL A 1032 6.93 -17.41 -10.20
N ILE A 1033 7.38 -16.42 -10.96
CA ILE A 1033 8.43 -15.47 -10.55
C ILE A 1033 7.80 -14.08 -10.36
N TYR A 1034 8.31 -13.32 -9.39
CA TYR A 1034 7.92 -11.94 -9.10
C TYR A 1034 9.09 -10.96 -9.25
N HIS A 1035 8.80 -9.71 -9.61
CA HIS A 1035 9.83 -8.67 -9.70
C HIS A 1035 10.17 -8.10 -8.31
N GLU A 1036 9.16 -7.59 -7.59
CA GLU A 1036 9.27 -7.05 -6.23
C GLU A 1036 8.28 -7.72 -5.27
N LEU A 1037 8.70 -7.92 -4.01
CA LEU A 1037 7.81 -8.17 -2.87
C LEU A 1037 7.59 -6.86 -2.12
N VAL A 1038 6.34 -6.56 -1.80
CA VAL A 1038 5.97 -5.35 -1.06
C VAL A 1038 5.11 -5.71 0.14
N LEU A 1039 5.65 -5.55 1.34
CA LEU A 1039 4.93 -5.65 2.60
C LEU A 1039 3.95 -4.47 2.75
N THR A 1040 2.69 -4.78 3.02
CA THR A 1040 1.63 -3.82 3.36
C THR A 1040 0.83 -4.35 4.56
N THR A 1041 -0.48 -4.54 4.46
CA THR A 1041 -1.26 -5.36 5.41
C THR A 1041 -1.07 -6.86 5.17
N LYS A 1042 -0.60 -7.22 3.97
CA LYS A 1042 -0.10 -8.53 3.55
C LYS A 1042 1.12 -8.33 2.64
N GLU A 1043 1.88 -9.39 2.43
CA GLU A 1043 2.99 -9.42 1.48
C GLU A 1043 2.47 -9.69 0.08
N TYR A 1044 2.71 -8.74 -0.83
CA TYR A 1044 2.23 -8.83 -2.21
C TYR A 1044 3.40 -8.94 -3.19
N MET A 1045 3.38 -10.00 -3.98
CA MET A 1045 4.16 -10.17 -5.20
C MET A 1045 3.64 -9.24 -6.29
N ARG A 1046 4.53 -8.52 -6.97
CA ARG A 1046 4.21 -7.65 -8.11
C ARG A 1046 5.01 -8.01 -9.34
N GLU A 1047 4.44 -7.60 -10.48
CA GLU A 1047 4.84 -7.88 -11.84
C GLU A 1047 5.21 -9.37 -12.00
N VAL A 1048 4.17 -10.20 -11.87
CA VAL A 1048 4.25 -11.65 -11.73
C VAL A 1048 4.25 -12.31 -13.09
N THR A 1049 4.94 -13.43 -13.26
CA THR A 1049 5.02 -14.16 -14.55
C THR A 1049 5.08 -15.67 -14.31
N HIS A 1050 4.33 -16.41 -15.13
CA HIS A 1050 4.31 -17.87 -15.09
C HIS A 1050 5.64 -18.46 -15.58
N ILE A 1051 6.10 -19.53 -14.93
CA ILE A 1051 7.32 -20.27 -15.31
C ILE A 1051 7.12 -21.79 -15.21
N ASP A 1052 7.84 -22.53 -16.05
CA ASP A 1052 8.07 -23.97 -15.85
C ASP A 1052 9.18 -24.17 -14.79
N PRO A 1053 8.97 -24.99 -13.74
CA PRO A 1053 10.00 -25.26 -12.74
C PRO A 1053 11.29 -25.87 -13.32
N LYS A 1054 11.25 -26.56 -14.47
CA LYS A 1054 12.45 -27.11 -15.14
C LYS A 1054 13.47 -26.01 -15.48
N TRP A 1055 13.01 -24.79 -15.78
CA TRP A 1055 13.90 -23.67 -16.13
C TRP A 1055 14.73 -23.15 -14.96
N LEU A 1056 14.26 -23.32 -13.71
CA LEU A 1056 15.01 -22.88 -12.52
C LEU A 1056 16.29 -23.69 -12.33
N VAL A 1057 16.24 -25.01 -12.58
CA VAL A 1057 17.39 -25.91 -12.52
C VAL A 1057 18.30 -25.71 -13.74
N GLU A 1058 17.72 -25.48 -14.93
CA GLU A 1058 18.47 -25.20 -16.17
C GLU A 1058 19.29 -23.90 -16.08
N LEU A 1059 18.70 -22.81 -15.58
CA LEU A 1059 19.27 -21.46 -15.65
C LEU A 1059 20.06 -21.06 -14.39
N ALA A 1060 19.82 -21.73 -13.25
CA ALA A 1060 20.50 -21.46 -11.99
C ALA A 1060 20.98 -22.73 -11.24
N PRO A 1061 21.75 -23.65 -11.89
CA PRO A 1061 22.19 -24.90 -11.29
C PRO A 1061 23.14 -24.74 -10.08
N ARG A 1062 23.70 -23.54 -9.86
CA ARG A 1062 24.41 -23.19 -8.61
C ARG A 1062 23.48 -23.08 -7.40
N PHE A 1063 22.22 -22.68 -7.62
CA PHE A 1063 21.25 -22.34 -6.56
C PHE A 1063 20.13 -23.38 -6.42
N PHE A 1064 19.75 -24.04 -7.51
CA PHE A 1064 18.72 -25.06 -7.54
C PHE A 1064 19.25 -26.39 -8.07
N LYS A 1065 18.71 -27.49 -7.54
CA LYS A 1065 18.93 -28.86 -8.01
C LYS A 1065 17.59 -29.58 -8.15
N ALA A 1066 17.50 -30.52 -9.10
CA ALA A 1066 16.38 -31.45 -9.11
C ALA A 1066 16.40 -32.29 -7.82
N ALA A 1067 15.23 -32.54 -7.23
CA ALA A 1067 15.10 -33.45 -6.10
C ALA A 1067 15.38 -34.89 -6.54
N ASP A 1068 15.95 -35.68 -5.62
CA ASP A 1068 16.21 -37.10 -5.84
C ASP A 1068 14.90 -37.89 -5.65
N ALA A 1069 14.35 -38.43 -6.74
CA ALA A 1069 13.08 -39.17 -6.75
C ALA A 1069 13.04 -40.37 -5.77
N HIS A 1070 14.21 -40.90 -5.36
CA HIS A 1070 14.30 -42.00 -4.40
C HIS A 1070 14.45 -41.52 -2.95
N LYS A 1071 14.44 -40.21 -2.67
CA LYS A 1071 14.59 -39.65 -1.32
C LYS A 1071 13.50 -38.61 -1.02
N LEU A 1072 12.67 -38.88 -0.01
CA LEU A 1072 11.76 -37.89 0.58
C LEU A 1072 12.52 -36.58 0.88
N SER A 1073 12.12 -35.50 0.20
CA SER A 1073 12.73 -34.17 0.31
C SER A 1073 12.67 -33.64 1.75
N ARG A 1074 13.55 -32.69 2.08
CA ARG A 1074 13.55 -32.07 3.42
C ARG A 1074 12.20 -31.42 3.74
N ARG A 1075 11.50 -30.89 2.72
CA ARG A 1075 10.13 -30.37 2.81
C ARG A 1075 9.11 -31.47 3.12
N LYS A 1076 9.01 -32.52 2.29
CA LYS A 1076 8.02 -33.61 2.44
C LYS A 1076 8.14 -34.37 3.78
N ARG A 1077 9.29 -34.30 4.47
CA ARG A 1077 9.46 -34.82 5.85
C ARG A 1077 8.90 -33.92 6.97
N HIS A 1078 8.71 -32.63 6.71
CA HIS A 1078 8.20 -31.66 7.70
C HIS A 1078 6.72 -31.32 7.49
N GLU A 1079 6.18 -31.58 6.30
CA GLU A 1079 4.75 -31.42 6.01
C GLU A 1079 3.90 -32.32 6.95
N ARG A 1080 2.79 -31.77 7.44
CA ARG A 1080 1.86 -32.44 8.33
C ARG A 1080 0.46 -32.35 7.74
N ILE A 1081 -0.16 -33.51 7.55
CA ILE A 1081 -1.56 -33.59 7.14
C ILE A 1081 -2.48 -33.50 8.37
N GLU A 1082 -3.55 -32.72 8.25
CA GLU A 1082 -4.67 -32.71 9.19
C GLU A 1082 -5.94 -33.15 8.44
N PRO A 1083 -6.90 -33.83 9.11
CA PRO A 1083 -8.15 -34.23 8.46
C PRO A 1083 -9.00 -33.00 8.11
N LEU A 1084 -9.93 -33.19 7.17
CA LEU A 1084 -10.88 -32.15 6.73
C LEU A 1084 -11.64 -31.55 7.93
N TYR A 1085 -11.86 -30.23 7.89
CA TYR A 1085 -12.55 -29.51 8.94
C TYR A 1085 -14.01 -29.96 9.07
N ASP A 1086 -14.33 -30.57 10.21
CA ASP A 1086 -15.70 -30.87 10.62
C ASP A 1086 -16.23 -29.74 11.53
N ARG A 1087 -17.40 -29.21 11.20
CA ARG A 1087 -18.07 -28.17 11.99
C ARG A 1087 -18.70 -28.71 13.28
N TYR A 1088 -18.99 -30.01 13.34
CA TYR A 1088 -19.71 -30.63 14.46
C TYR A 1088 -18.80 -31.14 15.58
N ASN A 1089 -17.52 -31.40 15.28
CA ASN A 1089 -16.53 -31.90 16.24
C ASN A 1089 -15.48 -30.81 16.58
N PRO A 1090 -15.09 -30.64 17.86
CA PRO A 1090 -14.09 -29.64 18.22
C PRO A 1090 -12.70 -29.97 17.65
N PRO A 1091 -11.91 -28.96 17.22
CA PRO A 1091 -10.61 -29.18 16.59
C PRO A 1091 -9.70 -30.08 17.43
N ASN A 1092 -9.08 -31.07 16.78
CA ASN A 1092 -8.17 -32.06 17.37
C ASN A 1092 -8.79 -33.08 18.35
N ASP A 1093 -10.12 -33.20 18.45
CA ASP A 1093 -10.77 -34.26 19.25
C ASP A 1093 -10.55 -35.68 18.69
N TRP A 1094 -10.29 -35.80 17.39
CA TRP A 1094 -9.90 -37.05 16.74
C TRP A 1094 -8.55 -37.62 17.22
N ARG A 1095 -7.70 -36.81 17.88
CA ARG A 1095 -6.38 -37.24 18.32
C ARG A 1095 -6.47 -38.15 19.55
N LEU A 1096 -5.92 -39.36 19.44
CA LEU A 1096 -5.83 -40.34 20.54
C LEU A 1096 -5.22 -39.79 21.83
N SER A 1097 -4.30 -38.82 21.73
CA SER A 1097 -3.71 -38.13 22.89
C SER A 1097 -4.71 -37.30 23.70
N ARG A 1098 -5.78 -36.81 23.06
CA ARG A 1098 -6.84 -36.00 23.69
C ARG A 1098 -8.05 -36.82 24.16
N ARG A 1099 -8.08 -38.11 23.83
CA ARG A 1099 -9.07 -39.09 24.30
C ARG A 1099 -8.53 -40.00 25.42
N ARG A 1100 -7.33 -39.69 25.93
CA ARG A 1100 -6.62 -40.46 26.98
C ARG A 1100 -6.25 -39.63 28.21
N GLY A 1101 -6.62 -38.34 28.23
CA GLY A 1101 -6.49 -37.41 29.35
C GLY A 1101 -7.69 -36.48 29.37
#